data_AF-A0A498L688-F1
#
_entry.id   AF-A0A498L688-F1
#
_cell.length_a   1.000
_cell.length_b   1.000
_cell.length_c   1.000
_cell.angle_alpha   90.00
_cell.angle_beta   90.00
_cell.angle_gamma   90.00
#
_symmetry.space_group_name_H-M   'P 1'
#
loop_
_entity.id
_entity.type
_entity.pdbx_description
1 polymer ?
#
loop_
_entity_poly.entity_id
_entity_poly.type
_entity_poly.pdbx_seq_one_letter_code
_entity_poly.pdbx_strand_id
1 'polypeptide(L)'
;MGRVTETELLEEETQEQEEPGGKLEHSQDQGPWWSRGKEEERKPWCRRPRQHHGTSDGNGATGGGDPGRRTNCPHKEELDLNHLLKQDVGELQACSAIIHGDMDGVDKEVFRKILASKKRKSLLSESFYLNATEDCPSYIKDRGFLTFFLSKEEKDFPIAYSMVIHEKIEMFERLLRAIYAPHNVYCVHVDQKSPEIFKEAVRAITSCLTNVFVASKLESVIYASWSRVQADINCMKDLLKSPVQWRYLLNTCGTDFPIKTNAEMVQSLKCLNGKNSLESEIVEAKNWRWQYHHNVTNVVTQTDIKKSPPPIKTPMFSGNAYFVVSREFVEHIFRSKEIQNFMEWEKDTYSPDEHMWATLQRMPSVPGSNPPNIKYAQSDMNAIARLVKWSYHEGDLKNGAPYPPCTGIYRRAVCVYGAGDLKWIVRQHHLLANKFDPEVDDVAIKCMEAFLRSCLAFYSRKAQNCITCATDGSCVRKCPAGTYSACEEADRVELGFCMPCEDVNVNVSDINTAIVELFLESYNLKDLKMRLKNQRILKIISIISVSLFFLNYLGRRTNCPHKEELDLNQLLKQDTGELQACSAIIHGDIDRVDKQIFRKLLASKKRKSLLSESFYLNTTMDCPSYIRDRGFLMVSLSKEEKDFPIAYSMVIHEKIEMFERLLRAIYTPHNVYCVQESYNLKDLKMRLKNQRILKIISIISVSLFFLNYLGRRTNCPHKEELDLNQLLKQDTGELQACSAIIHGDIDRVDKQIFRKLLASKKRKSLLSESFYLNTTMDCPSYIRDRGFLMVSLSKEEKDFPIAYSMKSPEIYKEAVRAITSCLTNVFVASKLESVIYASWSRVQADINCMQDLLKSPVQWKYLLNTCGTDFPIKTNAEMVQSLKHLNGKNSLESEAVKSKKGRWQYHYNVTNTVKKTNIKKSPPPIKTPMFSGNAYFVVSREFVEHIFKSKEIQNFMEWEKDTYSPDEHMWATLQRMPLVPGSNPPNIKYEQSDMNSIARLVKWSYHEGDLKNGAPYPPCTGTHRRAVCVYGAGDLKWIVGQHHLLANKFDPEVDDVAIKCMEAFLRYKAIYGRSSLTV
;
A
#
# COMPACT_ATOMS: atom_id res chain seq x y z
N MET A 1 36.71 -7.42 11.26
CA MET A 1 37.40 -6.56 12.25
C MET A 1 38.87 -6.54 11.89
N GLY A 2 39.45 -5.35 11.83
CA GLY A 2 40.88 -5.08 11.69
C GLY A 2 41.06 -3.60 11.96
N ARG A 3 41.97 -3.23 12.86
CA ARG A 3 42.29 -1.81 13.10
C ARG A 3 43.21 -1.35 11.97
N VAL A 4 42.89 -0.22 11.35
CA VAL A 4 43.86 0.60 10.63
C VAL A 4 43.85 1.96 11.32
N THR A 5 45.02 2.39 11.76
CA THR A 5 45.27 3.72 12.30
C THR A 5 45.58 4.65 11.13
N GLU A 6 44.71 5.65 10.89
CA GLU A 6 45.00 6.72 9.93
C GLU A 6 45.89 7.78 10.60
N THR A 7 47.20 7.59 10.46
CA THR A 7 48.25 8.61 10.58
C THR A 7 49.09 8.53 9.31
N GLU A 8 49.67 9.65 8.88
CA GLU A 8 50.37 9.85 7.58
C GLU A 8 49.45 10.05 6.36
N LEU A 9 48.95 11.28 6.17
CA LEU A 9 48.71 11.92 4.85
C LEU A 9 48.68 13.45 5.02
N LEU A 10 49.84 14.03 5.35
CA LEU A 10 50.11 15.48 5.29
C LEU A 10 51.60 15.67 4.94
N GLU A 11 51.91 15.94 3.68
CA GLU A 11 53.16 16.59 3.24
C GLU A 11 53.03 17.06 1.77
N GLU A 12 53.87 18.05 1.40
CA GLU A 12 53.87 18.83 0.13
C GLU A 12 52.59 19.70 -0.08
N GLU A 13 52.61 21.00 -0.44
CA GLU A 13 53.64 22.05 -0.60
C GLU A 13 52.88 23.42 -0.62
N THR A 14 53.43 24.64 -0.41
CA THR A 14 54.81 25.13 -0.17
C THR A 14 54.80 26.30 0.86
N GLN A 15 55.79 27.22 0.79
CA GLN A 15 56.05 28.42 1.61
C GLN A 15 55.64 29.73 0.89
N GLU A 16 55.31 30.81 1.63
CA GLU A 16 56.06 32.09 1.55
C GLU A 16 55.71 33.12 2.66
N GLN A 17 56.76 33.55 3.38
CA GLN A 17 57.05 34.82 4.07
C GLN A 17 56.01 35.52 5.00
N GLU A 18 56.36 35.55 6.29
CA GLU A 18 55.95 36.58 7.27
C GLU A 18 56.87 37.82 7.18
N GLU A 19 56.36 39.02 7.46
CA GLU A 19 56.93 39.99 8.42
C GLU A 19 55.94 41.15 8.71
N PRO A 20 56.08 41.91 9.82
CA PRO A 20 54.91 42.15 10.67
C PRO A 20 54.60 43.62 11.03
N GLY A 21 53.46 43.81 11.72
CA GLY A 21 53.36 44.78 12.82
C GLY A 21 52.51 46.03 12.58
N GLY A 22 51.35 46.08 13.23
CA GLY A 22 50.48 47.26 13.23
C GLY A 22 49.43 47.21 14.34
N LYS A 23 49.85 47.44 15.61
CA LYS A 23 48.90 47.72 16.69
C LYS A 23 48.25 49.09 16.46
N LEU A 24 46.97 49.23 16.74
CA LEU A 24 46.39 50.47 17.27
C LEU A 24 45.06 50.18 18.00
N GLU A 25 44.74 51.03 18.96
CA GLU A 25 43.86 50.72 20.09
C GLU A 25 42.40 51.12 19.89
N HIS A 26 41.51 50.58 20.74
CA HIS A 26 40.14 51.06 20.87
C HIS A 26 40.08 52.46 21.53
N SER A 27 39.21 53.31 20.98
CA SER A 27 38.33 54.22 21.72
C SER A 27 36.91 53.98 21.15
N GLN A 28 35.88 53.80 21.98
CA GLN A 28 35.08 54.86 22.63
C GLN A 28 34.61 55.92 21.61
N ASP A 29 33.32 56.26 21.50
CA ASP A 29 32.25 56.14 22.50
C ASP A 29 30.83 56.28 21.88
N GLN A 30 29.80 56.32 22.74
CA GLN A 30 28.43 56.83 22.49
C GLN A 30 27.37 55.89 21.87
N GLY A 31 26.50 55.36 22.73
CA GLY A 31 25.05 55.55 22.56
C GLY A 31 24.58 56.78 23.36
N PRO A 32 23.31 56.94 23.75
CA PRO A 32 22.08 56.23 23.34
C PRO A 32 21.21 57.11 22.40
N TRP A 33 19.91 56.88 22.19
CA TRP A 33 18.84 57.52 22.98
C TRP A 33 17.47 56.85 22.74
N TRP A 34 16.56 57.05 23.70
CA TRP A 34 15.22 56.46 23.77
C TRP A 34 14.15 57.31 23.07
N SER A 35 13.03 56.70 22.69
CA SER A 35 11.68 57.24 22.97
C SER A 35 10.58 56.17 22.90
N ARG A 36 9.65 56.22 23.86
CA ARG A 36 8.37 55.47 23.82
C ARG A 36 7.30 56.27 23.06
N GLY A 37 6.38 55.58 22.40
CA GLY A 37 5.10 56.14 21.95
C GLY A 37 3.98 55.12 22.17
N LYS A 38 2.86 55.54 22.75
CA LYS A 38 1.67 54.70 23.03
C LYS A 38 0.58 54.96 21.96
N GLU A 39 -0.21 53.91 21.72
CA GLU A 39 -1.64 53.91 21.34
C GLU A 39 -2.18 54.97 20.36
N GLU A 40 -2.67 54.52 19.19
CA GLU A 40 -4.11 54.64 18.85
C GLU A 40 -4.53 53.76 17.65
N GLU A 41 -5.80 53.37 17.61
CA GLU A 41 -6.38 52.49 16.58
C GLU A 41 -6.75 53.26 15.29
N ARG A 42 -6.38 52.74 14.10
CA ARG A 42 -7.13 53.01 12.84
C ARG A 42 -7.18 51.80 11.89
N LYS A 43 -8.41 51.40 11.54
CA LYS A 43 -8.73 50.44 10.46
C LYS A 43 -8.88 51.19 9.11
N PRO A 44 -8.51 50.58 7.97
CA PRO A 44 -9.07 50.94 6.67
C PRO A 44 -10.02 49.87 6.11
N TRP A 45 -11.14 50.38 5.61
CA TRP A 45 -12.33 49.67 5.13
C TRP A 45 -12.15 48.93 3.79
N CYS A 46 -12.88 47.82 3.61
CA CYS A 46 -13.20 47.28 2.29
C CYS A 46 -14.55 47.85 1.79
N ARG A 47 -14.66 48.19 0.49
CA ARG A 47 -15.95 48.45 -0.18
C ARG A 47 -16.24 47.36 -1.24
N ARG A 48 -17.47 46.86 -1.25
CA ARG A 48 -18.10 46.16 -2.39
C ARG A 48 -19.12 47.11 -3.04
N PRO A 49 -19.34 47.06 -4.36
CA PRO A 49 -20.54 47.61 -4.99
C PRO A 49 -21.58 46.52 -5.28
N ARG A 50 -22.87 46.85 -5.14
CA ARG A 50 -24.00 46.13 -5.74
C ARG A 50 -24.96 47.13 -6.38
N GLN A 51 -25.31 46.85 -7.63
CA GLN A 51 -26.58 47.13 -8.33
C GLN A 51 -27.27 48.50 -8.17
N HIS A 52 -27.51 49.14 -9.32
CA HIS A 52 -28.72 49.95 -9.58
C HIS A 52 -29.43 49.40 -10.84
N HIS A 53 -30.75 49.59 -10.90
CA HIS A 53 -31.66 49.15 -11.95
C HIS A 53 -32.38 50.36 -12.58
N GLY A 54 -32.87 50.21 -13.82
CA GLY A 54 -33.76 51.15 -14.52
C GLY A 54 -33.05 51.95 -15.63
N THR A 55 -33.65 52.23 -16.80
CA THR A 55 -35.00 51.89 -17.30
C THR A 55 -35.03 51.81 -18.84
N SER A 56 -36.15 51.32 -19.36
CA SER A 56 -36.56 51.07 -20.75
C SER A 56 -36.34 52.20 -21.78
N ASP A 57 -36.23 51.83 -23.06
CA ASP A 57 -37.34 51.92 -24.04
C ASP A 57 -37.00 51.20 -25.36
N GLY A 58 -38.00 50.91 -26.21
CA GLY A 58 -37.87 49.97 -27.33
C GLY A 58 -38.38 50.49 -28.69
N ASN A 59 -37.97 49.79 -29.75
CA ASN A 59 -38.43 49.75 -31.15
C ASN A 59 -37.35 48.95 -31.93
N GLY A 60 -37.55 48.22 -33.03
CA GLY A 60 -38.76 47.88 -33.78
C GLY A 60 -38.36 47.34 -35.18
N ALA A 61 -38.89 46.17 -35.57
CA ALA A 61 -38.98 45.61 -36.94
C ALA A 61 -37.70 45.29 -37.79
N THR A 62 -37.57 43.98 -38.09
CA THR A 62 -37.28 43.35 -39.41
C THR A 62 -36.03 43.73 -40.25
N GLY A 63 -35.15 42.74 -40.44
CA GLY A 63 -34.17 42.67 -41.55
C GLY A 63 -33.37 41.36 -41.47
N GLY A 64 -33.47 40.48 -42.47
CA GLY A 64 -32.85 39.14 -42.43
C GLY A 64 -31.39 39.12 -42.89
N GLY A 65 -30.58 38.24 -42.28
CA GLY A 65 -29.17 38.04 -42.65
C GLY A 65 -28.36 37.31 -41.56
N ASP A 66 -28.38 35.98 -41.58
CA ASP A 66 -27.49 35.09 -40.81
C ASP A 66 -26.18 34.87 -41.63
N PRO A 67 -25.01 34.44 -41.09
CA PRO A 67 -24.73 33.98 -39.73
C PRO A 67 -23.44 34.51 -39.06
N GLY A 68 -23.21 34.09 -37.80
CA GLY A 68 -21.83 33.88 -37.29
C GLY A 68 -21.33 34.81 -36.19
N ARG A 69 -21.97 34.81 -35.01
CA ARG A 69 -21.49 35.57 -33.84
C ARG A 69 -20.27 34.89 -33.18
N ARG A 70 -19.06 35.26 -33.58
CA ARG A 70 -17.84 34.96 -32.82
C ARG A 70 -17.91 35.64 -31.44
N THR A 71 -18.03 34.87 -30.37
CA THR A 71 -17.67 35.31 -29.02
C THR A 71 -16.26 34.82 -28.70
N ASN A 72 -15.32 35.73 -28.52
CA ASN A 72 -13.95 35.40 -28.14
C ASN A 72 -13.93 34.65 -26.80
N CYS A 73 -13.57 33.37 -26.81
CA CYS A 73 -12.93 32.76 -25.65
C CYS A 73 -11.58 33.45 -25.43
N PRO A 74 -11.12 33.63 -24.18
CA PRO A 74 -9.75 34.05 -23.93
C PRO A 74 -8.81 33.02 -24.57
N HIS A 75 -7.79 33.48 -25.29
CA HIS A 75 -6.77 32.59 -25.85
C HIS A 75 -6.16 31.75 -24.72
N LYS A 76 -6.44 30.46 -24.76
CA LYS A 76 -5.71 29.46 -23.99
C LYS A 76 -4.34 29.40 -24.64
N GLU A 77 -3.34 30.05 -24.03
CA GLU A 77 -1.95 29.97 -24.52
C GLU A 77 -1.59 28.49 -24.69
N GLU A 78 -1.23 28.13 -25.92
CA GLU A 78 -0.83 26.76 -26.22
C GLU A 78 0.49 26.49 -25.51
N LEU A 79 0.49 25.47 -24.67
CA LEU A 79 1.61 25.12 -23.81
C LEU A 79 2.71 24.51 -24.70
N ASP A 80 3.62 25.34 -25.20
CA ASP A 80 4.71 24.92 -26.08
C ASP A 80 5.78 24.15 -25.29
N LEU A 81 5.49 22.86 -25.06
CA LEU A 81 6.42 21.94 -24.41
C LEU A 81 7.68 21.66 -25.24
N ASN A 82 7.75 22.04 -26.53
CA ASN A 82 8.95 21.81 -27.34
C ASN A 82 10.12 22.67 -26.83
N HIS A 83 9.83 23.84 -26.26
CA HIS A 83 10.84 24.72 -25.65
C HIS A 83 11.47 24.14 -24.36
N LEU A 84 10.87 23.12 -23.74
CA LEU A 84 11.44 22.45 -22.55
C LEU A 84 12.48 21.37 -22.90
N LEU A 85 12.46 20.89 -24.15
CA LEU A 85 13.34 19.85 -24.69
C LEU A 85 14.26 20.43 -25.77
N LYS A 86 15.04 21.47 -25.43
CA LYS A 86 16.13 22.02 -26.28
C LYS A 86 17.29 21.04 -26.54
N GLN A 87 17.22 19.79 -26.05
CA GLN A 87 18.25 18.77 -26.24
C GLN A 87 18.10 18.07 -27.59
N ASP A 88 19.23 17.66 -28.17
CA ASP A 88 19.25 16.90 -29.41
C ASP A 88 18.52 15.55 -29.24
N VAL A 89 17.82 15.10 -30.28
CA VAL A 89 17.06 13.84 -30.24
C VAL A 89 17.99 12.65 -30.08
N GLY A 90 19.20 12.70 -30.66
CA GLY A 90 20.24 11.70 -30.45
C GLY A 90 20.75 11.68 -29.01
N GLU A 91 21.00 12.84 -28.40
CA GLU A 91 21.38 12.92 -26.98
C GLU A 91 20.31 12.31 -26.05
N LEU A 92 19.02 12.60 -26.30
CA LEU A 92 17.91 12.00 -25.55
C LEU A 92 17.87 10.47 -25.68
N GLN A 93 18.08 9.94 -26.90
CA GLN A 93 18.16 8.49 -27.15
C GLN A 93 19.36 7.85 -26.43
N ALA A 94 20.54 8.45 -26.51
CA ALA A 94 21.74 7.96 -25.83
C ALA A 94 21.60 8.00 -24.30
N CYS A 95 21.00 9.05 -23.74
CA CYS A 95 20.72 9.12 -22.31
C CYS A 95 19.70 8.09 -21.84
N SER A 96 18.65 7.84 -22.63
CA SER A 96 17.72 6.73 -22.40
C SER A 96 18.46 5.39 -22.35
N ALA A 97 19.28 5.11 -23.38
CA ALA A 97 20.09 3.90 -23.47
C ALA A 97 21.04 3.70 -22.27
N ILE A 98 21.69 4.77 -21.78
CA ILE A 98 22.53 4.74 -20.57
C ILE A 98 21.70 4.36 -19.32
N ILE A 99 20.52 4.97 -19.15
CA ILE A 99 19.68 4.79 -17.96
C ILE A 99 19.02 3.40 -17.93
N HIS A 100 18.54 2.90 -19.07
CA HIS A 100 18.05 1.54 -19.17
C HIS A 100 19.20 0.51 -19.22
N GLY A 101 20.41 0.96 -19.58
CA GLY A 101 21.58 0.13 -19.92
C GLY A 101 21.23 -0.89 -21.00
N ASP A 102 20.56 -0.39 -22.03
CA ASP A 102 20.27 -1.06 -23.30
C ASP A 102 20.91 -0.18 -24.36
N MET A 103 22.10 -0.58 -24.82
CA MET A 103 22.90 0.21 -25.76
C MET A 103 22.69 -0.25 -27.21
N ASP A 104 21.83 -1.25 -27.42
CA ASP A 104 21.56 -1.81 -28.74
C ASP A 104 20.54 -0.91 -29.47
N GLY A 105 20.87 -0.49 -30.70
CA GLY A 105 19.99 0.33 -31.54
C GLY A 105 20.21 1.85 -31.48
N VAL A 106 21.07 2.36 -30.60
CA VAL A 106 21.53 3.77 -30.66
C VAL A 106 22.79 3.88 -31.52
N ASP A 107 22.86 4.93 -32.35
CA ASP A 107 24.01 5.19 -33.23
C ASP A 107 25.32 5.35 -32.43
N LYS A 108 26.35 4.60 -32.83
CA LYS A 108 27.70 4.64 -32.25
C LYS A 108 28.33 6.03 -32.33
N GLU A 109 28.00 6.82 -33.35
CA GLU A 109 28.53 8.18 -33.48
C GLU A 109 27.83 9.17 -32.54
N VAL A 110 26.55 8.96 -32.24
CA VAL A 110 25.83 9.71 -31.18
C VAL A 110 26.42 9.37 -29.82
N PHE A 111 26.69 8.08 -29.54
CA PHE A 111 27.42 7.68 -28.33
C PHE A 111 28.83 8.28 -28.26
N ARG A 112 29.55 8.36 -29.39
CA ARG A 112 30.88 8.99 -29.44
C ARG A 112 30.82 10.46 -29.06
N LYS A 113 29.84 11.20 -29.60
CA LYS A 113 29.61 12.63 -29.31
C LYS A 113 29.26 12.86 -27.84
N ILE A 114 28.32 12.09 -27.27
CA ILE A 114 27.93 12.28 -25.87
C ILE A 114 29.10 11.94 -24.92
N LEU A 115 29.82 10.83 -25.16
CA LEU A 115 30.99 10.43 -24.37
C LEU A 115 32.17 11.40 -24.52
N ALA A 116 32.33 12.07 -25.66
CA ALA A 116 33.31 13.15 -25.82
C ALA A 116 33.02 14.36 -24.90
N SER A 117 31.78 14.51 -24.43
CA SER A 117 31.40 15.53 -23.43
C SER A 117 31.57 15.10 -21.98
N LYS A 118 31.98 13.83 -21.70
CA LYS A 118 32.11 13.27 -20.34
C LYS A 118 32.95 14.13 -19.40
N LYS A 119 34.13 14.57 -19.85
CA LYS A 119 34.93 15.62 -19.16
C LYS A 119 34.81 16.91 -19.95
N ARG A 120 33.98 17.83 -19.46
CA ARG A 120 33.71 19.09 -20.15
C ARG A 120 34.91 20.03 -20.05
N LYS A 121 35.34 20.61 -21.18
CA LYS A 121 36.54 21.46 -21.26
C LYS A 121 36.36 22.90 -20.76
N SER A 122 35.13 23.40 -20.75
CA SER A 122 34.79 24.69 -20.12
C SER A 122 33.42 24.64 -19.45
N LEU A 123 33.38 25.11 -18.21
CA LEU A 123 32.17 25.37 -17.45
C LEU A 123 31.73 26.83 -17.66
N LEU A 124 30.46 27.11 -17.39
CA LEU A 124 29.94 28.49 -17.37
C LEU A 124 30.44 29.21 -16.12
N SER A 125 31.13 30.33 -16.31
CA SER A 125 31.70 31.15 -15.23
C SER A 125 30.66 32.05 -14.57
N GLU A 126 31.03 32.62 -13.43
CA GLU A 126 30.25 33.60 -12.68
C GLU A 126 29.90 34.81 -13.56
N SER A 127 30.84 35.30 -14.38
CA SER A 127 30.62 36.39 -15.34
C SER A 127 29.58 36.07 -16.41
N PHE A 128 29.46 34.81 -16.86
CA PHE A 128 28.39 34.42 -17.76
C PHE A 128 27.02 34.59 -17.08
N TYR A 129 26.91 34.19 -15.81
CA TYR A 129 25.65 34.29 -15.09
C TYR A 129 25.28 35.75 -14.80
N LEU A 130 26.22 36.59 -14.37
CA LEU A 130 26.00 38.03 -14.18
C LEU A 130 25.37 38.66 -15.43
N ASN A 131 26.04 38.54 -16.59
CA ASN A 131 25.57 39.09 -17.87
C ASN A 131 24.22 38.48 -18.29
N ALA A 132 24.04 37.16 -18.16
CA ALA A 132 22.81 36.50 -18.58
C ALA A 132 21.59 36.93 -17.75
N THR A 133 21.78 37.22 -16.46
CA THR A 133 20.70 37.61 -15.54
C THR A 133 20.29 39.08 -15.63
N GLU A 134 20.97 39.92 -16.43
CA GLU A 134 20.52 41.30 -16.70
C GLU A 134 19.11 41.33 -17.32
N ASP A 135 18.81 40.36 -18.19
CA ASP A 135 17.45 40.10 -18.70
C ASP A 135 16.92 38.81 -18.06
N CYS A 136 16.37 38.92 -16.85
CA CYS A 136 15.76 37.80 -16.13
C CYS A 136 14.70 37.03 -16.95
N PRO A 137 13.74 37.66 -17.66
CA PRO A 137 12.83 36.96 -18.57
C PRO A 137 13.55 36.07 -19.61
N SER A 138 14.57 36.59 -20.29
CA SER A 138 15.35 35.80 -21.26
C SER A 138 16.17 34.72 -20.56
N TYR A 139 16.83 35.01 -19.43
CA TYR A 139 17.55 34.02 -18.62
C TYR A 139 16.66 32.82 -18.24
N ILE A 140 15.50 33.08 -17.64
CA ILE A 140 14.54 32.07 -17.18
C ILE A 140 14.11 31.18 -18.36
N LYS A 141 13.77 31.82 -19.48
CA LYS A 141 13.38 31.14 -20.73
C LYS A 141 14.52 30.30 -21.30
N ASP A 142 15.71 30.87 -21.43
CA ASP A 142 16.81 30.25 -22.15
C ASP A 142 17.52 29.15 -21.37
N ARG A 143 17.69 29.34 -20.07
CA ARG A 143 18.10 28.26 -19.15
C ARG A 143 17.02 27.20 -18.98
N GLY A 144 15.75 27.51 -19.31
CA GLY A 144 14.64 26.57 -19.32
C GLY A 144 14.11 26.22 -17.94
N PHE A 145 13.87 27.23 -17.09
CA PHE A 145 13.20 27.08 -15.80
C PHE A 145 11.68 26.86 -15.98
N LEU A 146 11.09 26.02 -15.13
CA LEU A 146 9.64 25.75 -15.14
C LEU A 146 8.90 26.81 -14.32
N THR A 147 8.26 27.77 -14.98
CA THR A 147 7.55 28.90 -14.34
C THR A 147 6.08 28.61 -14.01
N PHE A 148 5.59 27.40 -14.28
CA PHE A 148 4.21 26.96 -14.02
C PHE A 148 4.18 25.63 -13.25
N PHE A 149 3.06 25.32 -12.59
CA PHE A 149 2.84 24.04 -11.93
C PHE A 149 2.23 23.02 -12.90
N LEU A 150 2.68 21.77 -12.84
CA LEU A 150 2.24 20.71 -13.77
C LEU A 150 0.97 20.00 -13.28
N SER A 151 0.76 19.95 -11.96
CA SER A 151 -0.45 19.40 -11.36
C SER A 151 -0.96 20.24 -10.19
N LYS A 152 -2.27 20.09 -9.90
CA LYS A 152 -2.86 20.64 -8.66
C LYS A 152 -2.28 19.97 -7.41
N GLU A 153 -1.93 18.67 -7.50
CA GLU A 153 -1.33 17.92 -6.40
C GLU A 153 -0.03 18.56 -5.90
N GLU A 154 0.84 18.99 -6.81
CA GLU A 154 2.08 19.69 -6.48
C GLU A 154 1.83 21.08 -5.92
N LYS A 155 0.95 21.86 -6.58
CA LYS A 155 0.60 23.22 -6.12
C LYS A 155 0.06 23.24 -4.69
N ASP A 156 -0.77 22.27 -4.34
CA ASP A 156 -1.39 22.16 -3.01
C ASP A 156 -0.43 21.53 -1.96
N PHE A 157 0.79 21.14 -2.35
CA PHE A 157 1.82 20.55 -1.48
C PHE A 157 3.22 21.17 -1.72
N PRO A 158 3.46 22.43 -1.31
CA PRO A 158 4.75 23.06 -1.56
C PRO A 158 5.89 22.47 -0.72
N ILE A 159 7.07 22.38 -1.32
CA ILE A 159 8.33 21.95 -0.71
C ILE A 159 9.23 23.16 -0.45
N ALA A 160 9.93 23.16 0.68
CA ALA A 160 11.00 24.10 1.00
C ALA A 160 12.37 23.46 0.80
N TYR A 161 13.35 24.25 0.35
CA TYR A 161 14.74 23.82 0.20
C TYR A 161 15.71 24.72 0.96
N SER A 162 16.70 24.11 1.61
CA SER A 162 17.87 24.77 2.19
C SER A 162 19.12 24.35 1.41
N MET A 163 19.70 25.24 0.61
CA MET A 163 20.78 24.93 -0.32
C MET A 163 22.10 25.53 0.18
N VAL A 164 23.01 24.70 0.69
CA VAL A 164 24.32 25.15 1.21
C VAL A 164 25.40 25.00 0.14
N ILE A 165 25.93 26.13 -0.34
CA ILE A 165 26.87 26.19 -1.49
C ILE A 165 28.09 27.06 -1.18
N HIS A 166 29.21 26.81 -1.87
CA HIS A 166 30.44 27.60 -1.73
C HIS A 166 31.24 27.81 -3.01
N GLU A 167 30.98 27.04 -4.08
CA GLU A 167 31.69 27.07 -5.36
C GLU A 167 30.81 26.52 -6.50
N LYS A 168 31.33 26.50 -7.73
CA LYS A 168 30.78 25.84 -8.93
C LYS A 168 29.38 26.36 -9.34
N ILE A 169 29.34 27.60 -9.82
CA ILE A 169 28.10 28.33 -10.13
C ILE A 169 27.19 27.60 -11.14
N GLU A 170 27.76 26.93 -12.16
CA GLU A 170 26.96 26.12 -13.10
C GLU A 170 26.30 24.91 -12.43
N MET A 171 26.95 24.27 -11.45
CA MET A 171 26.33 23.14 -10.74
C MET A 171 25.20 23.61 -9.82
N PHE A 172 25.34 24.77 -9.19
CA PHE A 172 24.26 25.42 -8.44
C PHE A 172 23.05 25.73 -9.34
N GLU A 173 23.25 26.36 -10.51
CA GLU A 173 22.16 26.66 -11.44
C GLU A 173 21.45 25.39 -11.93
N ARG A 174 22.21 24.35 -12.31
CA ARG A 174 21.64 23.08 -12.78
C ARG A 174 20.84 22.37 -11.70
N LEU A 175 21.37 22.30 -10.47
CA LEU A 175 20.64 21.76 -9.33
C LEU A 175 19.35 22.56 -9.10
N LEU A 176 19.46 23.88 -8.93
CA LEU A 176 18.31 24.77 -8.68
C LEU A 176 17.25 24.58 -9.76
N ARG A 177 17.62 24.63 -11.04
CA ARG A 177 16.73 24.41 -12.18
C ARG A 177 16.05 23.05 -12.17
N ALA A 178 16.76 21.99 -11.79
CA ALA A 178 16.21 20.63 -11.78
C ALA A 178 15.18 20.41 -10.64
N ILE A 179 15.28 21.17 -9.54
CA ILE A 179 14.32 21.14 -8.42
C ILE A 179 13.32 22.30 -8.41
N TYR A 180 13.44 23.27 -9.33
CA TYR A 180 12.65 24.50 -9.33
C TYR A 180 11.19 24.26 -9.72
N ALA A 181 10.28 24.76 -8.89
CA ALA A 181 8.87 24.93 -9.20
C ALA A 181 8.36 26.23 -8.57
N PRO A 182 7.41 26.94 -9.21
CA PRO A 182 7.02 28.30 -8.80
C PRO A 182 6.20 28.35 -7.50
N HIS A 183 5.67 27.21 -7.04
CA HIS A 183 4.90 27.11 -5.81
C HIS A 183 5.75 26.74 -4.59
N ASN A 184 6.95 26.18 -4.80
CA ASN A 184 7.93 25.83 -3.76
C ASN A 184 8.65 27.09 -3.22
N VAL A 185 9.58 26.91 -2.29
CA VAL A 185 10.43 28.01 -1.79
C VAL A 185 11.87 27.55 -1.52
N TYR A 186 12.85 28.39 -1.84
CA TYR A 186 14.26 28.03 -1.84
C TYR A 186 15.09 29.08 -1.09
N CYS A 187 15.79 28.64 -0.04
CA CYS A 187 16.79 29.44 0.63
C CYS A 187 18.19 28.96 0.23
N VAL A 188 19.06 29.90 -0.16
CA VAL A 188 20.43 29.62 -0.59
C VAL A 188 21.39 30.20 0.43
N HIS A 189 22.09 29.35 1.16
CA HIS A 189 23.18 29.74 2.04
C HIS A 189 24.52 29.65 1.29
N VAL A 190 25.08 30.80 0.95
CA VAL A 190 26.44 30.91 0.38
C VAL A 190 27.45 31.00 1.52
N ASP A 191 28.53 30.22 1.48
CA ASP A 191 29.62 30.35 2.46
C ASP A 191 30.21 31.78 2.42
N GLN A 192 30.39 32.37 3.60
CA GLN A 192 30.97 33.71 3.73
C GLN A 192 32.38 33.82 3.12
N LYS A 193 33.14 32.71 3.08
CA LYS A 193 34.49 32.62 2.49
C LYS A 193 34.50 32.48 0.97
N SER A 194 33.36 32.27 0.30
CA SER A 194 33.33 32.18 -1.16
C SER A 194 33.83 33.48 -1.82
N PRO A 195 34.46 33.42 -3.00
CA PRO A 195 34.83 34.61 -3.77
C PRO A 195 33.64 35.54 -3.99
N GLU A 196 33.82 36.87 -3.93
CA GLU A 196 32.68 37.79 -3.99
C GLU A 196 31.93 37.71 -5.32
N ILE A 197 32.64 37.52 -6.44
CA ILE A 197 32.04 37.29 -7.77
C ILE A 197 31.10 36.06 -7.79
N PHE A 198 31.40 35.02 -6.99
CA PHE A 198 30.50 33.87 -6.83
C PHE A 198 29.25 34.26 -6.03
N LYS A 199 29.41 35.05 -4.95
CA LYS A 199 28.26 35.56 -4.18
C LYS A 199 27.38 36.48 -5.03
N GLU A 200 27.97 37.33 -5.85
CA GLU A 200 27.27 38.20 -6.80
C GLU A 200 26.51 37.40 -7.85
N ALA A 201 27.15 36.41 -8.49
CA ALA A 201 26.49 35.55 -9.47
C ALA A 201 25.33 34.74 -8.85
N VAL A 202 25.47 34.24 -7.61
CA VAL A 202 24.35 33.62 -6.89
C VAL A 202 23.23 34.64 -6.64
N ARG A 203 23.53 35.83 -6.11
CA ARG A 203 22.52 36.89 -5.90
C ARG A 203 21.76 37.19 -7.20
N ALA A 204 22.47 37.35 -8.31
CA ALA A 204 21.89 37.67 -9.62
C ALA A 204 20.99 36.56 -10.18
N ILE A 205 21.37 35.29 -10.02
CA ILE A 205 20.49 34.14 -10.32
C ILE A 205 19.24 34.16 -9.44
N THR A 206 19.39 34.38 -8.12
CA THR A 206 18.26 34.37 -7.20
C THR A 206 17.29 35.54 -7.43
N SER A 207 17.77 36.73 -7.82
CA SER A 207 16.89 37.89 -8.08
C SER A 207 15.93 37.69 -9.24
N CYS A 208 16.23 36.79 -10.18
CA CYS A 208 15.32 36.44 -11.26
C CYS A 208 14.14 35.55 -10.83
N LEU A 209 14.17 34.94 -9.63
CA LEU A 209 13.21 33.92 -9.21
C LEU A 209 12.54 34.30 -7.88
N THR A 210 11.29 34.75 -7.94
CA THR A 210 10.58 35.41 -6.81
C THR A 210 10.41 34.57 -5.54
N ASN A 211 10.58 33.25 -5.62
CA ASN A 211 10.51 32.30 -4.52
C ASN A 211 11.88 31.69 -4.13
N VAL A 212 12.98 32.25 -4.64
CA VAL A 212 14.36 31.90 -4.32
C VAL A 212 15.03 33.11 -3.66
N PHE A 213 15.74 32.92 -2.56
CA PHE A 213 16.45 34.01 -1.88
C PHE A 213 17.74 33.52 -1.22
N VAL A 214 18.71 34.42 -1.08
CA VAL A 214 19.93 34.19 -0.29
C VAL A 214 19.60 34.34 1.21
N ALA A 215 20.13 33.45 2.05
CA ALA A 215 19.91 33.47 3.50
C ALA A 215 20.32 34.82 4.14
N SER A 216 19.52 35.31 5.08
CA SER A 216 19.75 36.61 5.74
C SER A 216 20.96 36.63 6.67
N LYS A 217 21.48 35.46 7.06
CA LYS A 217 22.74 35.28 7.77
C LYS A 217 23.56 34.20 7.08
N LEU A 218 24.77 34.57 6.68
CA LEU A 218 25.77 33.67 6.10
C LEU A 218 26.80 33.32 7.19
N GLU A 219 27.23 32.06 7.21
CA GLU A 219 28.32 31.56 8.06
C GLU A 219 29.56 31.26 7.23
N SER A 220 30.74 31.42 7.84
CA SER A 220 31.99 30.83 7.36
C SER A 220 32.01 29.34 7.71
N VAL A 221 31.81 28.44 6.74
CA VAL A 221 31.60 27.01 7.04
C VAL A 221 32.93 26.28 7.17
N ILE A 222 33.26 25.87 8.40
CA ILE A 222 34.44 25.05 8.73
C ILE A 222 34.00 23.57 8.75
N TYR A 223 34.76 22.72 8.05
CA TYR A 223 34.47 21.28 7.95
C TYR A 223 34.40 20.63 9.35
N ALA A 224 33.43 19.72 9.53
CA ALA A 224 33.14 19.03 10.79
C ALA A 224 32.79 19.93 12.00
N SER A 225 32.44 21.21 11.81
CA SER A 225 32.04 22.13 12.89
C SER A 225 30.56 22.48 12.88
N TRP A 226 30.09 23.08 13.99
CA TRP A 226 28.73 23.65 14.12
C TRP A 226 28.31 24.58 12.99
N SER A 227 29.25 25.32 12.35
CA SER A 227 28.92 26.26 11.27
C SER A 227 28.17 25.60 10.10
N ARG A 228 28.42 24.31 9.82
CA ARG A 228 27.67 23.54 8.81
C ARG A 228 26.19 23.37 9.21
N VAL A 229 25.92 23.10 10.49
CA VAL A 229 24.57 22.98 11.05
C VAL A 229 23.89 24.36 11.08
N GLN A 230 24.61 25.39 11.51
CA GLN A 230 24.14 26.76 11.59
C GLN A 230 23.67 27.32 10.24
N ALA A 231 24.34 26.97 9.14
CA ALA A 231 23.93 27.33 7.78
C ALA A 231 22.50 26.85 7.45
N ASP A 232 22.17 25.59 7.76
CA ASP A 232 20.81 25.06 7.58
C ASP A 232 19.81 25.71 8.56
N ILE A 233 20.20 25.98 9.81
CA ILE A 233 19.35 26.66 10.80
C ILE A 233 19.02 28.11 10.37
N ASN A 234 19.97 28.81 9.74
CA ASN A 234 19.71 30.16 9.21
C ASN A 234 18.67 30.10 8.09
N CYS A 235 18.81 29.17 7.15
CA CYS A 235 17.81 28.97 6.10
C CYS A 235 16.45 28.53 6.66
N MET A 236 16.39 27.60 7.62
CA MET A 236 15.17 27.22 8.33
C MET A 236 14.44 28.45 8.92
N LYS A 237 15.18 29.36 9.56
CA LYS A 237 14.62 30.57 10.19
C LYS A 237 14.00 31.52 9.16
N ASP A 238 14.57 31.62 7.96
CA ASP A 238 14.06 32.49 6.90
C ASP A 238 12.92 31.83 6.11
N LEU A 239 13.00 30.52 5.86
CA LEU A 239 11.92 29.75 5.22
C LEU A 239 10.62 29.80 6.04
N LEU A 240 10.69 29.86 7.37
CA LEU A 240 9.51 30.05 8.23
C LEU A 240 8.85 31.44 8.07
N LYS A 241 9.59 32.46 7.63
CA LYS A 241 9.05 33.82 7.34
C LYS A 241 8.37 33.89 5.98
N SER A 242 8.62 32.92 5.09
CA SER A 242 8.02 32.89 3.76
C SER A 242 6.48 32.81 3.83
N PRO A 243 5.74 33.56 2.99
CA PRO A 243 4.30 33.43 2.89
C PRO A 243 3.86 32.04 2.39
N VAL A 244 4.76 31.31 1.71
CA VAL A 244 4.49 29.96 1.20
C VAL A 244 4.24 28.99 2.35
N GLN A 245 3.08 28.34 2.35
CA GLN A 245 2.68 27.34 3.35
C GLN A 245 3.23 25.95 2.98
N TRP A 246 4.56 25.86 2.90
CA TRP A 246 5.28 24.63 2.59
C TRP A 246 5.11 23.56 3.66
N ARG A 247 5.24 22.29 3.27
CA ARG A 247 4.94 21.11 4.10
C ARG A 247 6.18 20.42 4.66
N TYR A 248 7.23 20.31 3.83
CA TYR A 248 8.49 19.68 4.20
C TYR A 248 9.67 20.53 3.75
N LEU A 249 10.76 20.43 4.50
CA LEU A 249 12.08 20.96 4.17
C LEU A 249 13.02 19.81 3.79
N LEU A 250 13.68 19.98 2.64
CA LEU A 250 14.79 19.16 2.17
C LEU A 250 16.04 20.06 2.14
N ASN A 251 17.13 19.67 2.81
CA ASN A 251 18.40 20.37 2.60
C ASN A 251 19.19 19.78 1.43
N THR A 252 20.11 20.54 0.85
CA THR A 252 21.03 20.12 -0.22
C THR A 252 22.39 20.81 -0.07
N CYS A 253 23.39 20.24 -0.74
CA CYS A 253 24.69 20.85 -0.98
C CYS A 253 24.92 21.04 -2.50
N GLY A 254 25.90 21.86 -2.87
CA GLY A 254 26.24 22.15 -4.27
C GLY A 254 26.73 20.97 -5.14
N THR A 255 26.75 19.73 -4.64
CA THR A 255 27.09 18.51 -5.41
C THR A 255 25.97 17.47 -5.42
N ASP A 256 24.79 17.83 -4.92
CA ASP A 256 23.60 17.01 -5.01
C ASP A 256 22.91 17.12 -6.38
N PHE A 257 22.15 16.09 -6.74
CA PHE A 257 21.21 16.17 -7.85
C PHE A 257 19.92 15.40 -7.53
N PRO A 258 18.73 15.88 -7.96
CA PRO A 258 17.49 15.11 -7.82
C PRO A 258 17.53 13.83 -8.65
N ILE A 259 16.85 12.79 -8.16
CA ILE A 259 16.63 11.52 -8.87
C ILE A 259 15.13 11.15 -8.92
N LYS A 260 14.29 12.14 -8.66
CA LYS A 260 12.82 12.15 -8.70
C LYS A 260 12.35 13.51 -9.19
N THR A 261 11.25 13.54 -9.91
CA THR A 261 10.53 14.77 -10.28
C THR A 261 9.84 15.39 -9.06
N ASN A 262 9.45 16.67 -9.14
CA ASN A 262 8.73 17.35 -8.05
C ASN A 262 7.41 16.60 -7.69
N ALA A 263 6.69 16.08 -8.67
CA ALA A 263 5.50 15.24 -8.45
C ALA A 263 5.80 13.96 -7.66
N GLU A 264 6.84 13.20 -8.03
CA GLU A 264 7.26 12.00 -7.29
C GLU A 264 7.77 12.32 -5.88
N MET A 265 8.45 13.46 -5.69
CA MET A 265 8.82 13.94 -4.35
C MET A 265 7.57 14.24 -3.51
N VAL A 266 6.61 15.00 -4.05
CA VAL A 266 5.33 15.32 -3.39
C VAL A 266 4.59 14.04 -2.96
N GLN A 267 4.51 13.04 -3.84
CA GLN A 267 3.87 11.76 -3.53
C GLN A 267 4.60 11.01 -2.42
N SER A 268 5.94 10.94 -2.48
CA SER A 268 6.78 10.31 -1.44
C SER A 268 6.62 10.99 -0.08
N LEU A 269 6.55 12.32 -0.05
CA LEU A 269 6.38 13.13 1.16
C LEU A 269 4.96 13.03 1.75
N LYS A 270 3.94 12.83 0.91
CA LYS A 270 2.59 12.49 1.37
C LYS A 270 2.54 11.13 2.07
N CYS A 271 3.24 10.13 1.55
CA CYS A 271 3.34 8.81 2.16
C CYS A 271 4.00 8.81 3.56
N LEU A 272 4.81 9.83 3.90
CA LEU A 272 5.34 10.00 5.26
C LEU A 272 4.27 10.43 6.29
N ASN A 273 3.13 10.98 5.85
CA ASN A 273 1.98 11.35 6.70
C ASN A 273 2.35 12.17 7.96
N GLY A 274 3.23 13.16 7.80
CA GLY A 274 3.72 14.05 8.87
C GLY A 274 4.92 13.52 9.66
N LYS A 275 5.44 12.33 9.34
CA LYS A 275 6.73 11.84 9.86
C LYS A 275 7.89 12.41 9.06
N ASN A 276 9.06 12.51 9.68
CA ASN A 276 10.30 12.88 8.99
C ASN A 276 11.02 11.62 8.46
N SER A 277 12.01 11.77 7.57
CA SER A 277 12.89 10.67 7.14
C SER A 277 14.34 11.14 6.99
N LEU A 278 15.23 10.48 7.71
CA LEU A 278 16.68 10.67 7.68
C LEU A 278 17.36 9.45 8.31
N GLU A 279 18.67 9.33 8.13
CA GLU A 279 19.48 8.29 8.78
C GLU A 279 19.49 8.51 10.30
N SER A 280 19.23 7.45 11.06
CA SER A 280 19.20 7.45 12.53
C SER A 280 19.44 6.04 13.08
N GLU A 281 20.70 5.73 13.37
CA GLU A 281 21.21 4.43 13.82
C GLU A 281 22.03 4.56 15.12
N ILE A 282 22.23 3.45 15.83
CA ILE A 282 23.11 3.41 17.01
C ILE A 282 24.51 2.99 16.56
N VAL A 283 25.49 3.89 16.64
CA VAL A 283 26.87 3.67 16.16
C VAL A 283 27.88 4.07 17.24
N GLU A 284 28.13 3.15 18.17
CA GLU A 284 29.01 3.38 19.34
C GLU A 284 30.43 3.82 18.97
N ALA A 285 30.93 3.41 17.80
CA ALA A 285 32.27 3.77 17.30
C ALA A 285 32.44 5.28 17.03
N LYS A 286 31.35 6.05 16.89
CA LYS A 286 31.39 7.51 16.72
C LYS A 286 31.32 8.30 18.03
N ASN A 287 31.13 7.65 19.19
CA ASN A 287 30.87 8.30 20.47
C ASN A 287 31.91 9.37 20.87
N TRP A 288 33.18 9.20 20.47
CA TRP A 288 34.26 10.16 20.77
C TRP A 288 33.94 11.59 20.30
N ARG A 289 33.21 11.72 19.19
CA ARG A 289 32.86 13.01 18.55
C ARG A 289 32.08 13.96 19.44
N TRP A 290 31.28 13.43 20.38
CA TRP A 290 30.45 14.22 21.30
C TRP A 290 30.75 13.96 22.78
N GLN A 291 31.72 13.08 23.08
CA GLN A 291 32.19 12.86 24.46
C GLN A 291 33.24 13.89 24.91
N TYR A 292 33.91 14.56 23.98
CA TYR A 292 34.98 15.53 24.25
C TYR A 292 34.67 16.89 23.63
N HIS A 293 35.18 17.96 24.24
CA HIS A 293 35.14 19.29 23.66
C HIS A 293 36.10 19.36 22.46
N HIS A 294 35.69 20.06 21.41
CA HIS A 294 36.49 20.27 20.21
C HIS A 294 36.73 21.76 19.99
N ASN A 295 37.99 22.15 19.78
CA ASN A 295 38.35 23.51 19.44
C ASN A 295 38.13 23.73 17.94
N VAL A 296 37.38 24.78 17.60
CA VAL A 296 37.07 25.16 16.22
C VAL A 296 37.97 26.34 15.82
N THR A 297 38.94 26.07 14.96
CA THR A 297 39.76 27.08 14.28
C THR A 297 39.50 27.00 12.77
N ASN A 298 40.52 27.07 11.91
CA ASN A 298 40.38 26.65 10.51
C ASN A 298 40.14 25.13 10.37
N VAL A 299 40.53 24.37 11.40
CA VAL A 299 40.26 22.93 11.56
C VAL A 299 39.61 22.66 12.91
N VAL A 300 38.89 21.54 13.03
CA VAL A 300 38.27 21.07 14.28
C VAL A 300 39.20 20.05 14.92
N THR A 301 39.70 20.34 16.12
CA THR A 301 40.62 19.46 16.87
C THR A 301 39.98 18.99 18.17
N GLN A 302 40.09 17.70 18.47
CA GLN A 302 39.64 17.14 19.74
C GLN A 302 40.55 17.65 20.88
N THR A 303 39.94 17.96 22.02
CA THR A 303 40.66 18.23 23.28
C THR A 303 40.49 17.05 24.26
N ASP A 304 41.35 16.96 25.26
CA ASP A 304 41.21 15.96 26.35
C ASP A 304 40.08 16.30 27.35
N ILE A 305 39.41 17.45 27.18
CA ILE A 305 38.35 17.89 28.09
C ILE A 305 37.07 17.10 27.75
N LYS A 306 36.63 16.27 28.69
CA LYS A 306 35.39 15.50 28.57
C LYS A 306 34.16 16.40 28.77
N LYS A 307 33.20 16.35 27.86
CA LYS A 307 31.93 17.09 27.94
C LYS A 307 31.03 16.54 29.05
N SER A 308 30.14 17.40 29.55
CA SER A 308 28.96 16.98 30.30
C SER A 308 28.06 16.07 29.44
N PRO A 309 27.23 15.19 30.04
CA PRO A 309 26.23 14.44 29.28
C PRO A 309 25.28 15.36 28.49
N PRO A 310 24.73 14.92 27.35
CA PRO A 310 23.73 15.68 26.61
C PRO A 310 22.55 16.11 27.50
N PRO A 311 22.04 17.35 27.38
CA PRO A 311 20.94 17.86 28.21
C PRO A 311 19.55 17.34 27.77
N ILE A 312 19.47 16.06 27.38
CA ILE A 312 18.29 15.37 26.86
C ILE A 312 18.16 13.98 27.51
N LYS A 313 16.95 13.41 27.53
CA LYS A 313 16.70 12.05 28.03
C LYS A 313 16.90 10.95 26.98
N THR A 314 16.84 11.33 25.71
CA THR A 314 17.02 10.43 24.57
C THR A 314 18.51 10.13 24.36
N PRO A 315 18.92 8.88 24.05
CA PRO A 315 20.29 8.56 23.67
C PRO A 315 20.74 9.32 22.41
N MET A 316 22.05 9.48 22.23
CA MET A 316 22.61 9.99 20.96
C MET A 316 22.47 8.94 19.85
N PHE A 317 22.15 9.39 18.64
CA PHE A 317 22.07 8.57 17.43
C PHE A 317 22.98 9.15 16.34
N SER A 318 23.55 8.28 15.50
CA SER A 318 24.30 8.68 14.31
C SER A 318 23.40 8.71 13.08
N GLY A 319 23.72 9.60 12.15
CA GLY A 319 23.21 9.63 10.80
C GLY A 319 24.14 10.41 9.89
N ASN A 320 23.55 11.26 9.04
CA ASN A 320 24.28 12.16 8.16
C ASN A 320 23.62 13.55 8.12
N ALA A 321 24.28 14.51 7.47
CA ALA A 321 23.86 15.90 7.38
C ALA A 321 22.54 16.15 6.63
N TYR A 322 21.98 15.15 5.93
CA TYR A 322 20.85 15.32 5.03
C TYR A 322 19.54 14.77 5.59
N PHE A 323 18.47 15.53 5.42
CA PHE A 323 17.18 15.20 6.03
C PHE A 323 15.97 15.60 5.19
N VAL A 324 14.86 14.93 5.45
CA VAL A 324 13.50 15.29 5.03
C VAL A 324 12.68 15.52 6.30
N VAL A 325 12.33 16.76 6.60
CA VAL A 325 11.64 17.13 7.85
C VAL A 325 10.39 17.96 7.62
N SER A 326 9.37 17.75 8.43
CA SER A 326 8.11 18.51 8.42
C SER A 326 8.31 19.99 8.79
N ARG A 327 7.39 20.86 8.37
CA ARG A 327 7.38 22.27 8.84
C ARG A 327 7.25 22.37 10.35
N GLU A 328 6.45 21.50 10.95
CA GLU A 328 6.23 21.40 12.39
C GLU A 328 7.53 21.07 13.15
N PHE A 329 8.39 20.20 12.60
CA PHE A 329 9.74 19.94 13.13
C PHE A 329 10.58 21.22 13.13
N VAL A 330 10.61 21.95 12.03
CA VAL A 330 11.39 23.20 11.88
C VAL A 330 10.89 24.29 12.82
N GLU A 331 9.57 24.47 12.94
CA GLU A 331 8.98 25.40 13.93
C GLU A 331 9.33 25.01 15.38
N HIS A 332 9.37 23.70 15.68
CA HIS A 332 9.62 23.20 17.01
C HIS A 332 11.08 23.42 17.47
N ILE A 333 12.07 23.36 16.56
CA ILE A 333 13.48 23.69 16.85
C ILE A 333 13.62 25.08 17.48
N PHE A 334 12.91 26.08 16.95
CA PHE A 334 12.99 27.46 17.46
C PHE A 334 12.14 27.71 18.72
N ARG A 335 11.11 26.88 18.97
CA ARG A 335 10.19 27.05 20.12
C ARG A 335 10.59 26.22 21.36
N SER A 336 11.28 25.09 21.19
CA SER A 336 11.57 24.16 22.28
C SER A 336 12.84 24.53 23.04
N LYS A 337 12.70 24.82 24.34
CA LYS A 337 13.87 25.12 25.20
C LYS A 337 14.78 23.90 25.42
N GLU A 338 14.23 22.69 25.40
CA GLU A 338 15.00 21.44 25.41
C GLU A 338 15.95 21.37 24.22
N ILE A 339 15.44 21.64 23.01
CA ILE A 339 16.22 21.60 21.77
C ILE A 339 17.22 22.76 21.70
N GLN A 340 16.85 23.96 22.12
CA GLN A 340 17.80 25.08 22.20
C GLN A 340 18.98 24.77 23.12
N ASN A 341 18.73 24.14 24.28
CA ASN A 341 19.80 23.75 25.19
C ASN A 341 20.67 22.61 24.61
N PHE A 342 20.07 21.67 23.88
CA PHE A 342 20.78 20.61 23.17
C PHE A 342 21.65 21.16 22.04
N MET A 343 21.12 22.05 21.20
CA MET A 343 21.88 22.74 20.14
C MET A 343 23.04 23.58 20.69
N GLU A 344 22.88 24.21 21.87
CA GLU A 344 23.98 24.92 22.53
C GLU A 344 25.09 23.95 22.97
N TRP A 345 24.70 22.79 23.52
CA TRP A 345 25.63 21.72 23.90
C TRP A 345 26.32 21.06 22.70
N GLU A 346 25.73 21.11 21.50
CA GLU A 346 26.30 20.54 20.27
C GLU A 346 27.40 21.38 19.60
N LYS A 347 27.57 22.65 19.98
CA LYS A 347 28.41 23.59 19.21
C LYS A 347 29.89 23.23 19.11
N ASP A 348 30.40 22.53 20.11
CA ASP A 348 31.80 22.14 20.30
C ASP A 348 31.99 20.60 20.23
N THR A 349 31.11 19.92 19.48
CA THR A 349 31.28 18.52 19.06
C THR A 349 31.90 18.43 17.66
N TYR A 350 32.40 17.25 17.30
CA TYR A 350 32.88 16.95 15.95
C TYR A 350 31.75 16.43 15.07
N SER A 351 31.59 17.00 13.88
CA SER A 351 30.51 16.70 12.93
C SER A 351 29.11 16.62 13.57
N PRO A 352 28.61 17.68 14.26
CA PRO A 352 27.26 17.70 14.84
C PRO A 352 26.17 17.43 13.80
N ASP A 353 26.42 17.73 12.53
CA ASP A 353 25.55 17.40 11.40
C ASP A 353 25.36 15.89 11.20
N GLU A 354 26.28 15.03 11.64
CA GLU A 354 26.17 13.57 11.58
C GLU A 354 25.51 12.92 12.81
N HIS A 355 25.06 13.68 13.83
CA HIS A 355 24.40 13.08 15.00
C HIS A 355 23.30 13.93 15.66
N MET A 356 23.35 15.26 15.58
CA MET A 356 22.29 16.12 16.11
C MET A 356 20.94 15.85 15.43
N TRP A 357 20.88 15.88 14.09
CA TRP A 357 19.62 15.64 13.35
C TRP A 357 19.07 14.24 13.63
N ALA A 358 19.95 13.24 13.57
CA ALA A 358 19.64 11.84 13.86
C ALA A 358 19.10 11.63 15.28
N THR A 359 19.56 12.42 16.26
CA THR A 359 19.11 12.40 17.65
C THR A 359 17.77 13.14 17.83
N LEU A 360 17.61 14.33 17.23
CA LEU A 360 16.32 15.05 17.21
C LEU A 360 15.20 14.19 16.62
N GLN A 361 15.49 13.41 15.57
CA GLN A 361 14.53 12.48 14.98
C GLN A 361 14.06 11.35 15.91
N ARG A 362 14.71 11.18 17.07
CA ARG A 362 14.40 10.15 18.07
C ARG A 362 13.91 10.72 19.39
N MET A 363 13.75 12.04 19.48
CA MET A 363 13.23 12.72 20.66
C MET A 363 11.69 12.71 20.67
N PRO A 364 11.05 12.11 21.68
CA PRO A 364 9.58 12.02 21.77
C PRO A 364 8.84 13.37 21.85
N SER A 365 9.55 14.47 22.13
CA SER A 365 9.05 15.85 22.11
C SER A 365 8.97 16.45 20.70
N VAL A 366 9.72 15.89 19.73
CA VAL A 366 9.91 16.43 18.38
C VAL A 366 8.80 15.97 17.42
N PRO A 367 8.14 16.88 16.67
CA PRO A 367 7.18 16.52 15.64
C PRO A 367 7.78 15.64 14.53
N GLY A 368 7.03 14.63 14.11
CA GLY A 368 7.43 13.68 13.05
C GLY A 368 8.56 12.70 13.43
N SER A 369 8.98 12.70 14.70
CA SER A 369 9.98 11.77 15.24
C SER A 369 9.51 10.31 15.26
N ASN A 370 10.48 9.39 15.34
CA ASN A 370 10.24 7.99 15.67
C ASN A 370 10.72 7.71 17.12
N PRO A 371 10.12 6.76 17.85
CA PRO A 371 10.63 6.37 19.17
C PRO A 371 12.12 5.98 19.14
N PRO A 372 12.88 6.18 20.25
CA PRO A 372 14.30 5.83 20.31
C PRO A 372 14.54 4.31 20.36
N ASN A 373 13.50 3.49 20.29
CA ASN A 373 13.63 2.04 20.18
C ASN A 373 14.34 1.61 18.90
N ILE A 374 15.24 0.62 18.98
CA ILE A 374 16.01 0.09 17.85
C ILE A 374 15.13 -0.40 16.68
N LYS A 375 13.87 -0.79 16.92
CA LYS A 375 12.91 -1.15 15.85
C LYS A 375 12.66 -0.02 14.85
N TYR A 376 13.01 1.23 15.16
CA TYR A 376 12.95 2.39 14.27
C TYR A 376 14.32 2.86 13.75
N ALA A 377 15.36 2.02 13.84
CA ALA A 377 16.63 2.32 13.18
C ALA A 377 16.42 2.48 11.67
N GLN A 378 17.04 3.50 11.07
CA GLN A 378 16.92 3.79 9.65
C GLN A 378 18.30 4.14 9.11
N SER A 379 18.86 3.27 8.26
CA SER A 379 20.11 3.47 7.53
C SER A 379 19.97 4.52 6.43
N ASP A 380 21.09 5.00 5.90
CA ASP A 380 21.18 5.72 4.62
C ASP A 380 20.37 5.05 3.48
N MET A 381 20.45 3.72 3.36
CA MET A 381 19.75 2.98 2.30
C MET A 381 18.24 2.82 2.56
N ASN A 382 17.77 2.90 3.81
CA ASN A 382 16.36 2.84 4.16
C ASN A 382 15.70 4.23 4.31
N ALA A 383 16.47 5.29 4.53
CA ALA A 383 15.99 6.68 4.45
C ALA A 383 15.65 7.06 3.00
N ILE A 384 14.81 8.07 2.80
CA ILE A 384 14.53 8.62 1.45
C ILE A 384 15.38 9.85 1.12
N ALA A 385 16.07 10.43 2.10
CA ALA A 385 16.69 11.75 1.99
C ALA A 385 17.83 11.82 0.95
N ARG A 386 18.83 10.94 1.04
CA ARG A 386 20.01 10.95 0.16
C ARG A 386 20.53 9.56 -0.17
N LEU A 387 20.72 9.31 -1.46
CA LEU A 387 21.50 8.17 -1.95
C LEU A 387 22.99 8.54 -1.98
N VAL A 388 23.85 7.73 -1.38
CA VAL A 388 25.31 7.91 -1.35
C VAL A 388 25.98 6.55 -1.54
N LYS A 389 27.08 6.47 -2.30
CA LYS A 389 27.98 5.30 -2.27
C LYS A 389 29.29 5.64 -1.56
N TRP A 390 29.70 4.76 -0.65
CA TRP A 390 30.97 4.79 0.05
C TRP A 390 31.87 3.64 -0.44
N SER A 391 33.09 3.94 -0.86
CA SER A 391 34.00 3.00 -1.52
C SER A 391 34.21 1.68 -0.76
N TYR A 392 34.35 1.75 0.58
CA TYR A 392 34.53 0.61 1.48
C TYR A 392 33.27 -0.26 1.69
N HIS A 393 32.16 0.07 1.02
CA HIS A 393 30.92 -0.70 0.98
C HIS A 393 30.53 -1.14 -0.43
N GLU A 394 31.28 -0.77 -1.46
CA GLU A 394 30.96 -1.14 -2.84
C GLU A 394 31.37 -2.58 -3.17
N GLY A 395 30.64 -3.23 -4.09
CA GLY A 395 31.01 -4.57 -4.57
C GLY A 395 29.87 -5.31 -5.26
N ASP A 396 30.00 -6.63 -5.37
CA ASP A 396 28.94 -7.48 -5.93
C ASP A 396 27.77 -7.61 -4.95
N LEU A 397 26.58 -7.17 -5.38
CA LEU A 397 25.32 -7.32 -4.66
C LEU A 397 25.05 -8.78 -4.28
N LYS A 398 25.48 -9.74 -5.10
CA LYS A 398 25.34 -11.18 -4.84
C LYS A 398 26.16 -11.66 -3.64
N ASN A 399 27.25 -10.95 -3.33
CA ASN A 399 28.15 -11.24 -2.22
C ASN A 399 27.88 -10.33 -1.00
N GLY A 400 26.75 -9.60 -0.99
CA GLY A 400 26.30 -8.81 0.15
C GLY A 400 26.84 -7.38 0.23
N ALA A 401 27.36 -6.83 -0.88
CA ALA A 401 27.52 -5.39 -0.99
C ALA A 401 26.14 -4.70 -1.04
N PRO A 402 25.93 -3.54 -0.40
CA PRO A 402 24.70 -2.78 -0.52
C PRO A 402 24.50 -2.17 -1.92
N TYR A 403 25.58 -1.84 -2.63
CA TYR A 403 25.53 -1.18 -3.92
C TYR A 403 26.70 -1.57 -4.84
N PRO A 404 26.51 -1.53 -6.18
CA PRO A 404 27.56 -1.86 -7.13
C PRO A 404 28.69 -0.82 -7.10
N PRO A 405 29.88 -1.14 -7.64
CA PRO A 405 30.99 -0.20 -7.78
C PRO A 405 30.62 1.12 -8.46
N CYS A 406 31.34 2.18 -8.09
CA CYS A 406 31.29 3.52 -8.68
C CYS A 406 31.84 3.49 -10.12
N THR A 407 31.19 4.20 -11.05
CA THR A 407 31.66 4.30 -12.45
C THR A 407 32.32 5.65 -12.79
N GLY A 408 32.36 6.55 -11.81
CA GLY A 408 33.11 7.81 -11.84
C GLY A 408 34.42 7.73 -11.05
N ILE A 409 34.59 8.56 -10.03
CA ILE A 409 35.78 8.58 -9.15
C ILE A 409 35.40 8.70 -7.68
N TYR A 410 36.31 8.39 -6.77
CA TYR A 410 36.13 8.65 -5.34
C TYR A 410 36.73 9.99 -4.94
N ARG A 411 36.05 10.74 -4.07
CA ARG A 411 36.63 11.90 -3.35
C ARG A 411 36.27 11.81 -1.87
N ARG A 412 37.28 11.61 -1.01
CA ARG A 412 37.12 11.32 0.44
C ARG A 412 36.17 10.14 0.67
N ALA A 413 36.51 8.97 0.11
CA ALA A 413 35.73 7.72 0.09
C ALA A 413 34.30 7.77 -0.51
N VAL A 414 33.74 8.93 -0.84
CA VAL A 414 32.42 9.05 -1.49
C VAL A 414 32.56 8.99 -3.02
N CYS A 415 31.71 8.19 -3.67
CA CYS A 415 31.60 8.17 -5.14
C CYS A 415 31.07 9.51 -5.67
N VAL A 416 31.79 10.07 -6.64
CA VAL A 416 31.27 11.05 -7.59
C VAL A 416 30.80 10.26 -8.80
N TYR A 417 29.49 10.23 -9.03
CA TYR A 417 28.84 9.32 -9.96
C TYR A 417 29.27 9.51 -11.41
N GLY A 418 29.43 8.40 -12.11
CA GLY A 418 29.57 8.37 -13.57
C GLY A 418 28.26 8.00 -14.26
N ALA A 419 28.21 8.14 -15.58
CA ALA A 419 27.02 7.81 -16.37
C ALA A 419 26.58 6.33 -16.21
N GLY A 420 27.50 5.41 -15.94
CA GLY A 420 27.20 4.00 -15.69
C GLY A 420 26.48 3.72 -14.37
N ASP A 421 26.49 4.67 -13.42
CA ASP A 421 25.77 4.54 -12.15
C ASP A 421 24.26 4.80 -12.31
N LEU A 422 23.85 5.55 -13.35
CA LEU A 422 22.47 6.06 -13.50
C LEU A 422 21.42 4.94 -13.51
N LYS A 423 21.68 3.82 -14.20
CA LYS A 423 20.79 2.64 -14.26
C LYS A 423 20.44 2.08 -12.89
N TRP A 424 21.36 2.17 -11.94
CA TRP A 424 21.13 1.74 -10.56
C TRP A 424 20.49 2.86 -9.73
N ILE A 425 20.91 4.12 -9.94
CA ILE A 425 20.41 5.31 -9.22
C ILE A 425 18.91 5.51 -9.43
N VAL A 426 18.40 5.53 -10.67
CA VAL A 426 16.97 5.82 -10.94
C VAL A 426 16.01 4.80 -10.31
N ARG A 427 16.50 3.58 -10.00
CA ARG A 427 15.74 2.50 -9.36
C ARG A 427 15.69 2.60 -7.84
N GLN A 428 16.41 3.56 -7.23
CA GLN A 428 16.34 3.79 -5.79
C GLN A 428 15.18 4.71 -5.41
N HIS A 429 14.65 4.54 -4.20
CA HIS A 429 13.50 5.28 -3.69
C HIS A 429 13.89 6.67 -3.15
N HIS A 430 15.18 6.98 -3.04
CA HIS A 430 15.67 8.27 -2.57
C HIS A 430 15.21 9.42 -3.48
N LEU A 431 15.11 10.62 -2.89
CA LEU A 431 14.68 11.84 -3.59
C LEU A 431 15.85 12.50 -4.35
N LEU A 432 17.04 12.51 -3.73
CA LEU A 432 18.28 13.07 -4.29
C LEU A 432 19.46 12.11 -4.08
N ALA A 433 20.53 12.31 -4.84
CA ALA A 433 21.77 11.54 -4.73
C ALA A 433 23.03 12.43 -4.67
N ASN A 434 24.08 11.93 -4.02
CA ASN A 434 25.36 12.60 -3.77
C ASN A 434 26.54 11.64 -4.11
N LYS A 435 27.53 11.99 -4.93
CA LYS A 435 27.88 13.32 -5.49
C LYS A 435 27.83 13.33 -7.01
N PHE A 436 27.54 14.49 -7.59
CA PHE A 436 27.72 14.78 -9.01
C PHE A 436 28.72 15.93 -9.20
N ASP A 437 29.50 15.87 -10.28
CA ASP A 437 30.45 16.92 -10.65
C ASP A 437 30.65 16.93 -12.19
N PRO A 438 30.36 18.04 -12.89
CA PRO A 438 30.51 18.12 -14.35
C PRO A 438 31.98 18.00 -14.83
N GLU A 439 32.97 18.15 -13.94
CA GLU A 439 34.38 17.90 -14.25
C GLU A 439 34.74 16.40 -14.25
N VAL A 440 33.92 15.57 -13.62
CA VAL A 440 34.09 14.11 -13.52
C VAL A 440 33.29 13.40 -14.61
N ASP A 441 31.99 13.68 -14.68
CA ASP A 441 31.08 13.08 -15.66
C ASP A 441 29.87 14.00 -15.92
N ASP A 442 30.00 14.93 -16.87
CA ASP A 442 28.90 15.83 -17.27
C ASP A 442 27.75 15.07 -17.95
N VAL A 443 28.01 13.89 -18.54
CA VAL A 443 26.99 13.03 -19.16
C VAL A 443 26.06 12.46 -18.09
N ALA A 444 26.58 12.08 -16.92
CA ALA A 444 25.77 11.65 -15.79
C ALA A 444 24.68 12.69 -15.42
N ILE A 445 25.07 13.98 -15.40
CA ILE A 445 24.17 15.07 -15.03
C ILE A 445 23.21 15.40 -16.18
N LYS A 446 23.71 15.53 -17.42
CA LYS A 446 22.88 15.78 -18.62
C LYS A 446 21.79 14.73 -18.81
N CYS A 447 22.11 13.45 -18.59
CA CYS A 447 21.15 12.37 -18.74
C CYS A 447 20.14 12.31 -17.60
N MET A 448 20.50 12.70 -16.37
CA MET A 448 19.53 12.86 -15.30
C MET A 448 18.61 14.08 -15.55
N GLU A 449 19.12 15.20 -16.05
CA GLU A 449 18.31 16.34 -16.51
C GLU A 449 17.32 15.94 -17.61
N ALA A 450 17.79 15.21 -18.63
CA ALA A 450 16.97 14.70 -19.73
C ALA A 450 15.85 13.77 -19.23
N PHE A 451 16.19 12.83 -18.36
CA PHE A 451 15.26 11.85 -17.79
C PHE A 451 14.16 12.50 -16.94
N LEU A 452 14.53 13.43 -16.07
CA LEU A 452 13.55 14.16 -15.26
C LEU A 452 12.63 15.01 -16.15
N ARG A 453 13.19 15.74 -17.14
CA ARG A 453 12.41 16.56 -18.09
C ARG A 453 11.47 15.74 -18.97
N SER A 454 11.90 14.58 -19.46
CA SER A 454 11.07 13.74 -20.34
C SER A 454 9.85 13.18 -19.60
N CYS A 455 10.00 12.76 -18.33
CA CYS A 455 8.85 12.35 -17.54
C CYS A 455 7.90 13.50 -17.22
N LEU A 456 8.39 14.72 -16.94
CA LEU A 456 7.51 15.90 -16.79
C LEU A 456 6.71 16.19 -18.06
N ALA A 457 7.34 16.09 -19.24
CA ALA A 457 6.65 16.25 -20.52
C ALA A 457 5.57 15.18 -20.76
N PHE A 458 5.84 13.93 -20.38
CA PHE A 458 4.86 12.83 -20.46
C PHE A 458 3.66 13.05 -19.52
N TYR A 459 3.89 13.45 -18.27
CA TYR A 459 2.82 13.80 -17.32
C TYR A 459 1.94 14.93 -17.86
N SER A 460 2.52 15.99 -18.44
CA SER A 460 1.78 17.08 -19.06
C SER A 460 0.93 16.62 -20.25
N ARG A 461 1.48 15.78 -21.14
CA ARG A 461 0.73 15.20 -22.27
C ARG A 461 -0.43 14.30 -21.80
N LYS A 462 -0.27 13.54 -20.71
CA LYS A 462 -1.39 12.81 -20.08
C LYS A 462 -2.47 13.73 -19.51
N ALA A 463 -2.10 14.89 -18.97
CA ALA A 463 -3.06 15.89 -18.49
C ALA A 463 -3.77 16.64 -19.63
N GLN A 464 -3.13 16.81 -20.78
CA GLN A 464 -3.69 17.49 -21.97
C GLN A 464 -4.52 16.58 -22.89
N ASN A 465 -4.23 15.27 -22.93
CA ASN A 465 -4.92 14.30 -23.82
C ASN A 465 -6.32 13.89 -23.35
N CYS A 466 -7.16 14.87 -23.04
CA CYS A 466 -8.61 14.74 -23.10
C CYS A 466 -9.19 15.96 -23.82
N ILE A 467 -9.84 15.69 -24.96
CA ILE A 467 -10.64 16.62 -25.77
C ILE A 467 -9.81 17.49 -26.75
N THR A 468 -9.67 17.01 -27.98
CA THR A 468 -9.63 17.87 -29.17
C THR A 468 -11.06 18.07 -29.68
N CYS A 469 -11.49 19.32 -29.82
CA CYS A 469 -12.73 19.68 -30.51
C CYS A 469 -12.38 20.43 -31.80
N ALA A 470 -13.04 20.09 -32.90
CA ALA A 470 -13.04 20.90 -34.10
C ALA A 470 -13.91 22.16 -33.90
N THR A 471 -13.73 23.14 -34.78
CA THR A 471 -14.44 24.43 -34.76
C THR A 471 -15.94 24.33 -35.05
N ASP A 472 -16.44 23.14 -35.43
CA ASP A 472 -17.86 22.80 -35.59
C ASP A 472 -18.52 22.27 -34.31
N GLY A 473 -17.77 22.13 -33.20
CA GLY A 473 -18.25 21.59 -31.94
C GLY A 473 -18.17 20.07 -31.80
N SER A 474 -17.64 19.35 -32.80
CA SER A 474 -17.38 17.92 -32.68
C SER A 474 -16.09 17.64 -31.90
N CYS A 475 -16.21 16.89 -30.81
CA CYS A 475 -15.06 16.55 -29.95
C CYS A 475 -14.75 15.05 -30.06
N VAL A 476 -13.57 14.71 -30.58
CA VAL A 476 -13.21 13.32 -30.91
C VAL A 476 -12.05 12.83 -30.03
N ARG A 477 -12.24 11.70 -29.35
CA ARG A 477 -11.14 10.99 -28.68
C ARG A 477 -10.29 10.23 -29.73
N LYS A 478 -9.37 10.92 -30.39
CA LYS A 478 -8.27 10.30 -31.14
C LYS A 478 -6.96 10.40 -30.36
N CYS A 479 -6.60 9.32 -29.67
CA CYS A 479 -5.22 9.14 -29.20
C CYS A 479 -4.36 8.68 -30.39
N PRO A 480 -3.19 9.30 -30.66
CA PRO A 480 -2.24 8.75 -31.61
C PRO A 480 -1.71 7.41 -31.10
N ALA A 481 -1.81 6.35 -31.90
CA ALA A 481 -1.09 5.11 -31.65
C ALA A 481 0.36 5.26 -32.14
N GLY A 482 1.35 4.84 -31.34
CA GLY A 482 2.74 4.68 -31.81
C GLY A 482 3.81 5.62 -31.24
N THR A 483 3.62 6.24 -30.07
CA THR A 483 4.73 6.88 -29.31
C THR A 483 4.69 6.51 -27.83
N TYR A 484 5.26 5.35 -27.49
CA TYR A 484 5.53 4.93 -26.11
C TYR A 484 7.04 5.07 -25.83
N SER A 485 7.43 5.70 -24.72
CA SER A 485 8.80 5.64 -24.20
C SER A 485 8.94 6.09 -22.74
N ALA A 486 10.05 5.66 -22.13
CA ALA A 486 10.72 6.17 -20.93
C ALA A 486 10.07 5.99 -19.55
N CYS A 487 8.80 6.38 -19.33
CA CYS A 487 8.28 6.54 -17.95
C CYS A 487 7.26 5.47 -17.50
N GLU A 488 6.92 4.48 -18.33
CA GLU A 488 6.03 3.36 -17.98
C GLU A 488 6.57 1.95 -18.36
N GLU A 489 7.77 1.84 -18.94
CA GLU A 489 8.30 0.56 -19.41
C GLU A 489 8.97 -0.29 -18.31
N ALA A 490 8.13 -0.75 -17.38
CA ALA A 490 8.36 -1.97 -16.59
C ALA A 490 7.34 -3.08 -16.90
N ASP A 491 6.30 -2.80 -17.69
CA ASP A 491 5.28 -3.76 -18.13
C ASP A 491 5.39 -4.07 -19.63
N ARG A 492 6.06 -5.16 -20.01
CA ARG A 492 5.96 -5.72 -21.37
C ARG A 492 4.84 -6.75 -21.46
N VAL A 493 3.71 -6.40 -22.09
CA VAL A 493 2.82 -7.35 -22.79
C VAL A 493 2.29 -6.68 -24.06
N GLU A 494 2.25 -7.42 -25.16
CA GLU A 494 1.80 -6.96 -26.48
C GLU A 494 0.32 -6.55 -26.48
N LEU A 495 0.00 -5.43 -27.13
CA LEU A 495 -1.38 -5.00 -27.36
C LEU A 495 -2.03 -5.86 -28.46
N GLY A 496 -2.94 -6.74 -28.07
CA GLY A 496 -3.84 -7.42 -29.00
C GLY A 496 -4.70 -6.40 -29.77
N PHE A 497 -4.75 -6.55 -31.10
CA PHE A 497 -5.50 -5.67 -31.99
C PHE A 497 -6.99 -5.63 -31.65
N CYS A 498 -7.54 -4.42 -31.45
CA CYS A 498 -8.98 -4.20 -31.61
C CYS A 498 -9.27 -3.94 -33.09
N MET A 499 -10.05 -4.82 -33.73
CA MET A 499 -10.61 -4.54 -35.06
C MET A 499 -11.74 -3.50 -34.95
N PRO A 500 -12.00 -2.70 -36.00
CA PRO A 500 -13.19 -1.86 -36.07
C PRO A 500 -14.46 -2.72 -36.18
N CYS A 501 -15.59 -2.18 -35.71
CA CYS A 501 -16.89 -2.70 -36.08
C CYS A 501 -17.26 -2.18 -37.48
N GLU A 502 -17.10 -3.03 -38.50
CA GLU A 502 -17.79 -2.91 -39.78
C GLU A 502 -18.75 -4.09 -39.97
N ASP A 503 -19.82 -3.88 -40.74
CA ASP A 503 -20.97 -4.78 -40.84
C ASP A 503 -20.63 -6.14 -41.47
N VAL A 504 -20.47 -7.17 -40.63
CA VAL A 504 -20.36 -8.55 -41.09
C VAL A 504 -21.73 -9.23 -41.07
N ASN A 505 -22.40 -9.27 -42.22
CA ASN A 505 -23.52 -10.16 -42.47
C ASN A 505 -23.05 -11.63 -42.49
N VAL A 506 -23.03 -12.28 -41.32
CA VAL A 506 -22.72 -13.72 -41.23
C VAL A 506 -23.98 -14.54 -41.50
N ASN A 507 -23.91 -15.41 -42.50
CA ASN A 507 -25.03 -16.27 -42.88
C ASN A 507 -25.22 -17.40 -41.85
N VAL A 508 -26.46 -17.62 -41.40
CA VAL A 508 -26.78 -18.40 -40.18
C VAL A 508 -26.71 -19.93 -40.39
N SER A 509 -26.39 -20.41 -41.61
CA SER A 509 -26.21 -21.84 -41.90
C SER A 509 -24.96 -22.44 -41.24
N ASP A 510 -23.84 -21.72 -41.25
CA ASP A 510 -22.52 -22.34 -41.10
C ASP A 510 -22.05 -22.44 -39.63
N ILE A 511 -22.69 -21.67 -38.74
CA ILE A 511 -22.42 -21.66 -37.29
C ILE A 511 -22.88 -22.96 -36.60
N ASN A 512 -23.87 -23.67 -37.16
CA ASN A 512 -24.47 -24.84 -36.52
C ASN A 512 -23.56 -26.07 -36.47
N THR A 513 -22.56 -26.17 -37.34
CA THR A 513 -21.65 -27.34 -37.38
C THR A 513 -20.50 -27.18 -36.39
N ALA A 514 -19.85 -26.01 -36.34
CA ALA A 514 -18.66 -25.77 -35.52
C ALA A 514 -18.94 -25.77 -34.00
N ILE A 515 -20.11 -25.26 -33.58
CA ILE A 515 -20.48 -25.23 -32.15
C ILE A 515 -20.69 -26.65 -31.59
N VAL A 516 -21.19 -27.59 -32.40
CA VAL A 516 -21.45 -28.97 -31.96
C VAL A 516 -20.15 -29.75 -31.75
N GLU A 517 -19.10 -29.48 -32.52
CA GLU A 517 -17.79 -30.14 -32.32
C GLU A 517 -17.07 -29.61 -31.07
N LEU A 518 -17.02 -28.28 -30.88
CA LEU A 518 -16.42 -27.65 -29.69
C LEU A 518 -17.12 -28.04 -28.37
N PHE A 519 -18.43 -28.30 -28.40
CA PHE A 519 -19.19 -28.75 -27.21
C PHE A 519 -18.91 -30.22 -26.83
N LEU A 520 -18.46 -31.05 -27.78
CA LEU A 520 -18.16 -32.46 -27.54
C LEU A 520 -16.72 -32.69 -27.06
N GLU A 521 -15.77 -31.86 -27.48
CA GLU A 521 -14.37 -31.96 -27.04
C GLU A 521 -14.17 -31.44 -25.61
N SER A 522 -14.87 -30.37 -25.21
CA SER A 522 -14.73 -29.74 -23.88
C SER A 522 -15.13 -30.62 -22.69
N TYR A 523 -15.93 -31.67 -22.91
CA TYR A 523 -16.38 -32.62 -21.87
C TYR A 523 -15.79 -34.04 -21.99
N ASN A 524 -14.90 -34.28 -22.96
CA ASN A 524 -14.22 -35.57 -23.18
C ASN A 524 -15.16 -36.80 -23.29
N LEU A 525 -16.38 -36.62 -23.83
CA LEU A 525 -17.42 -37.64 -23.95
C LEU A 525 -17.28 -38.51 -25.22
N LYS A 526 -16.06 -38.95 -25.56
CA LYS A 526 -15.78 -39.70 -26.80
C LYS A 526 -16.61 -41.00 -26.93
N ASP A 527 -17.01 -41.61 -25.81
CA ASP A 527 -17.77 -42.87 -25.78
C ASP A 527 -19.27 -42.70 -26.12
N LEU A 528 -19.82 -41.48 -26.02
CA LEU A 528 -21.24 -41.25 -26.30
C LEU A 528 -21.57 -41.27 -27.81
N LYS A 529 -20.55 -41.14 -28.67
CA LYS A 529 -20.69 -41.15 -30.14
C LYS A 529 -21.13 -42.53 -30.69
N MET A 530 -20.98 -43.61 -29.93
CA MET A 530 -21.36 -44.97 -30.35
C MET A 530 -22.79 -45.41 -29.98
N ARG A 531 -23.54 -44.69 -29.12
CA ARG A 531 -24.81 -45.20 -28.55
C ARG A 531 -26.09 -44.42 -28.92
N LEU A 532 -26.02 -43.32 -29.67
CA LEU A 532 -27.20 -42.53 -30.07
C LEU A 532 -27.48 -42.60 -31.58
N LYS A 533 -28.05 -43.73 -32.03
CA LYS A 533 -28.50 -43.94 -33.43
C LYS A 533 -29.81 -43.22 -33.82
N ASN A 534 -30.41 -42.42 -32.93
CA ASN A 534 -31.77 -41.90 -33.12
C ASN A 534 -31.79 -40.37 -33.39
N GLN A 535 -31.79 -40.00 -34.68
CA GLN A 535 -31.72 -38.60 -35.14
C GLN A 535 -32.84 -37.67 -34.60
N ARG A 536 -33.97 -38.22 -34.12
CA ARG A 536 -35.04 -37.41 -33.53
C ARG A 536 -34.65 -36.76 -32.20
N ILE A 537 -33.79 -37.39 -31.39
CA ILE A 537 -33.39 -36.87 -30.08
C ILE A 537 -32.46 -35.65 -30.21
N LEU A 538 -31.54 -35.66 -31.19
CA LEU A 538 -30.65 -34.53 -31.48
C LEU A 538 -31.43 -33.27 -31.93
N LYS A 539 -32.48 -33.42 -32.74
CA LYS A 539 -33.35 -32.29 -33.10
C LYS A 539 -34.10 -31.70 -31.90
N ILE A 540 -34.58 -32.54 -30.98
CA ILE A 540 -35.28 -32.09 -29.77
C ILE A 540 -34.34 -31.29 -28.85
N ILE A 541 -33.10 -31.77 -28.64
CA ILE A 541 -32.09 -31.07 -27.82
C ILE A 541 -31.69 -29.73 -28.45
N SER A 542 -31.54 -29.67 -29.77
CA SER A 542 -31.29 -28.41 -30.50
C SER A 542 -32.43 -27.40 -30.30
N ILE A 543 -33.70 -27.81 -30.49
CA ILE A 543 -34.87 -26.93 -30.35
C ILE A 543 -35.04 -26.41 -28.92
N ILE A 544 -34.84 -27.27 -27.91
CA ILE A 544 -34.88 -26.88 -26.49
C ILE A 544 -33.77 -25.88 -26.16
N SER A 545 -32.56 -26.10 -26.68
CA SER A 545 -31.41 -25.19 -26.45
C SER A 545 -31.64 -23.81 -27.06
N VAL A 546 -32.15 -23.74 -28.30
CA VAL A 546 -32.48 -22.47 -28.97
C VAL A 546 -33.63 -21.74 -28.27
N SER A 547 -34.63 -22.48 -27.77
CA SER A 547 -35.77 -21.90 -27.03
C SER A 547 -35.37 -21.34 -25.66
N LEU A 548 -34.49 -22.03 -24.93
CA LEU A 548 -33.91 -21.51 -23.67
C LEU A 548 -32.97 -20.31 -23.90
N PHE A 549 -32.30 -20.25 -25.05
CA PHE A 549 -31.50 -19.09 -25.45
C PHE A 549 -32.40 -17.89 -25.77
N PHE A 550 -33.47 -18.08 -26.56
CA PHE A 550 -34.43 -17.01 -26.87
C PHE A 550 -35.19 -16.49 -25.65
N LEU A 551 -35.55 -17.35 -24.69
CA LEU A 551 -36.17 -16.92 -23.42
C LEU A 551 -35.21 -16.09 -22.56
N ASN A 552 -33.92 -16.44 -22.50
CA ASN A 552 -32.91 -15.62 -21.82
C ASN A 552 -32.57 -14.32 -22.58
N TYR A 553 -32.70 -14.31 -23.91
CA TYR A 553 -32.40 -13.15 -24.75
C TYR A 553 -33.54 -12.11 -24.71
N LEU A 554 -34.80 -12.55 -24.76
CA LEU A 554 -35.97 -11.67 -24.62
C LEU A 554 -36.15 -11.16 -23.18
N GLY A 555 -35.77 -11.95 -22.17
CA GLY A 555 -35.74 -11.52 -20.76
C GLY A 555 -34.72 -10.42 -20.44
N ARG A 556 -33.88 -9.98 -21.40
CA ARG A 556 -32.88 -8.90 -21.22
C ARG A 556 -33.25 -7.58 -21.91
N ARG A 557 -34.48 -7.42 -22.38
CA ARG A 557 -34.99 -6.14 -22.96
C ARG A 557 -36.25 -5.62 -22.28
N THR A 558 -36.20 -5.37 -20.97
CA THR A 558 -37.09 -4.42 -20.25
C THR A 558 -36.54 -4.16 -18.83
N ASN A 559 -35.41 -3.45 -18.77
CA ASN A 559 -35.02 -2.54 -17.69
C ASN A 559 -33.57 -2.10 -17.96
N CYS A 560 -33.41 -1.07 -18.78
CA CYS A 560 -32.27 -0.19 -18.55
C CYS A 560 -32.47 0.40 -17.15
N PRO A 561 -31.54 0.21 -16.20
CA PRO A 561 -31.63 0.99 -14.98
C PRO A 561 -31.56 2.46 -15.41
N HIS A 562 -32.55 3.24 -14.95
CA HIS A 562 -32.35 4.68 -14.92
C HIS A 562 -31.02 4.95 -14.20
N LYS A 563 -30.39 6.05 -14.57
CA LYS A 563 -29.15 6.52 -13.95
C LYS A 563 -29.46 7.01 -12.53
N GLU A 564 -29.76 6.07 -11.63
CA GLU A 564 -29.83 6.30 -10.20
C GLU A 564 -28.47 6.87 -9.79
N GLU A 565 -28.48 8.11 -9.33
CA GLU A 565 -27.35 8.66 -8.62
C GLU A 565 -27.09 7.73 -7.43
N LEU A 566 -25.87 7.20 -7.37
CA LEU A 566 -25.45 6.30 -6.30
C LEU A 566 -25.55 7.08 -4.99
N ASP A 567 -26.62 6.91 -4.22
CA ASP A 567 -26.79 7.61 -2.95
C ASP A 567 -25.73 7.13 -1.97
N LEU A 568 -24.64 7.89 -1.90
CA LEU A 568 -23.46 7.55 -1.11
C LEU A 568 -23.79 7.46 0.39
N ASN A 569 -24.91 8.06 0.83
CA ASN A 569 -25.39 7.94 2.20
C ASN A 569 -25.95 6.53 2.50
N GLN A 570 -26.58 5.86 1.52
CA GLN A 570 -27.02 4.47 1.68
C GLN A 570 -25.86 3.48 1.82
N LEU A 571 -24.65 3.82 1.36
CA LEU A 571 -23.47 2.96 1.45
C LEU A 571 -22.78 2.98 2.82
N LEU A 572 -22.99 4.04 3.62
CA LEU A 572 -22.40 4.15 4.97
C LEU A 572 -23.08 3.22 5.99
N LYS A 573 -24.39 2.99 5.86
CA LYS A 573 -25.20 2.06 6.69
C LYS A 573 -24.99 2.16 8.21
N GLN A 574 -24.66 3.34 8.71
CA GLN A 574 -24.43 3.62 10.12
C GLN A 574 -25.22 4.85 10.56
N ASP A 575 -25.64 4.85 11.82
CA ASP A 575 -26.20 6.03 12.49
C ASP A 575 -25.14 7.16 12.47
N THR A 576 -25.55 8.37 12.12
CA THR A 576 -24.69 9.56 12.15
C THR A 576 -24.06 9.78 13.53
N GLY A 577 -24.76 9.39 14.61
CA GLY A 577 -24.21 9.40 15.96
C GLY A 577 -23.09 8.36 16.19
N GLU A 578 -23.21 7.15 15.63
CA GLU A 578 -22.14 6.14 15.72
C GLU A 578 -20.89 6.56 14.94
N LEU A 579 -21.08 7.15 13.75
CA LEU A 579 -20.00 7.73 12.94
C LEU A 579 -19.25 8.85 13.69
N GLN A 580 -19.97 9.76 14.35
CA GLN A 580 -19.37 10.81 15.19
C GLN A 580 -18.61 10.24 16.39
N ALA A 581 -19.16 9.23 17.07
CA ALA A 581 -18.49 8.56 18.19
C ALA A 581 -17.21 7.84 17.75
N CYS A 582 -17.23 7.15 16.60
CA CYS A 582 -16.05 6.50 16.03
C CYS A 582 -14.99 7.49 15.55
N SER A 583 -15.38 8.64 14.97
CA SER A 583 -14.48 9.76 14.66
C SER A 583 -13.70 10.19 15.90
N ALA A 584 -14.41 10.44 17.01
CA ALA A 584 -13.80 10.89 18.25
C ALA A 584 -12.89 9.85 18.91
N ILE A 585 -13.20 8.54 18.80
CA ILE A 585 -12.30 7.47 19.24
C ILE A 585 -10.99 7.50 18.43
N ILE A 586 -11.08 7.68 17.11
CA ILE A 586 -9.94 7.65 16.19
C ILE A 586 -9.07 8.92 16.31
N HIS A 587 -9.66 10.09 16.51
CA HIS A 587 -8.90 11.32 16.74
C HIS A 587 -8.51 11.52 18.22
N GLY A 588 -9.15 10.81 19.15
CA GLY A 588 -9.00 10.96 20.60
C GLY A 588 -9.71 12.17 21.19
N ASP A 589 -10.76 12.63 20.52
CA ASP A 589 -11.59 13.79 20.86
C ASP A 589 -12.85 13.37 21.64
N ILE A 590 -12.73 12.36 22.52
CA ILE A 590 -13.87 11.67 23.16
C ILE A 590 -14.77 12.65 23.93
N ASP A 591 -14.20 13.72 24.52
CA ASP A 591 -14.94 14.76 25.24
C ASP A 591 -15.87 15.61 24.36
N ARG A 592 -15.70 15.58 23.03
CA ARG A 592 -16.54 16.33 22.07
C ARG A 592 -17.81 15.60 21.65
N VAL A 593 -18.01 14.35 22.09
CA VAL A 593 -19.18 13.52 21.71
C VAL A 593 -20.20 13.50 22.83
N ASP A 594 -21.48 13.47 22.45
CA ASP A 594 -22.58 13.28 23.37
C ASP A 594 -22.39 12.01 24.22
N LYS A 595 -22.45 12.17 25.54
CA LYS A 595 -22.19 11.10 26.51
C LYS A 595 -23.21 9.97 26.43
N GLN A 596 -24.43 10.22 25.95
CA GLN A 596 -25.47 9.21 25.74
C GLN A 596 -25.20 8.39 24.47
N ILE A 597 -24.72 9.02 23.39
CA ILE A 597 -24.26 8.32 22.18
C ILE A 597 -23.05 7.43 22.50
N PHE A 598 -22.04 7.96 23.18
CA PHE A 598 -20.86 7.18 23.58
C PHE A 598 -21.24 6.00 24.51
N ARG A 599 -22.19 6.20 25.43
CA ARG A 599 -22.75 5.13 26.26
C ARG A 599 -23.51 4.07 25.44
N LYS A 600 -24.24 4.42 24.39
CA LYS A 600 -24.88 3.46 23.47
C LYS A 600 -23.84 2.61 22.75
N LEU A 601 -22.80 3.24 22.19
CA LEU A 601 -21.71 2.53 21.50
C LEU A 601 -20.99 1.55 22.44
N LEU A 602 -20.66 1.99 23.66
CA LEU A 602 -20.07 1.13 24.70
C LEU A 602 -21.03 0.05 25.21
N ALA A 603 -22.34 0.30 25.26
CA ALA A 603 -23.33 -0.73 25.61
C ALA A 603 -23.37 -1.86 24.57
N SER A 604 -23.06 -1.57 23.29
CA SER A 604 -22.93 -2.59 22.25
C SER A 604 -21.83 -3.62 22.54
N LYS A 605 -20.78 -3.24 23.28
CA LYS A 605 -19.67 -4.12 23.73
C LYS A 605 -20.14 -5.26 24.66
N LYS A 606 -21.35 -5.19 25.22
CA LYS A 606 -21.93 -6.22 26.11
C LYS A 606 -23.06 -7.05 25.48
N ARG A 607 -23.50 -6.76 24.24
CA ARG A 607 -24.87 -7.12 23.81
C ARG A 607 -25.06 -7.53 22.35
N LYS A 608 -24.08 -8.22 21.75
CA LYS A 608 -24.26 -8.81 20.41
C LYS A 608 -23.85 -10.28 20.37
N SER A 609 -24.79 -11.15 20.00
CA SER A 609 -24.47 -12.47 19.48
C SER A 609 -23.82 -12.31 18.12
N LEU A 610 -22.64 -12.92 17.91
CA LEU A 610 -22.03 -13.01 16.59
C LEU A 610 -22.96 -13.73 15.62
N LEU A 611 -22.88 -13.35 14.35
CA LEU A 611 -23.66 -13.96 13.27
C LEU A 611 -23.16 -15.39 13.03
N SER A 612 -24.10 -16.34 13.06
CA SER A 612 -23.81 -17.76 12.87
C SER A 612 -23.53 -18.11 11.41
N GLU A 613 -22.90 -19.25 11.19
CA GLU A 613 -22.67 -19.82 9.87
C GLU A 613 -23.99 -20.00 9.09
N SER A 614 -25.08 -20.37 9.78
CA SER A 614 -26.43 -20.51 9.20
C SER A 614 -27.03 -19.18 8.71
N PHE A 615 -26.70 -18.04 9.35
CA PHE A 615 -27.10 -16.73 8.84
C PHE A 615 -26.48 -16.47 7.46
N TYR A 616 -25.20 -16.78 7.29
CA TYR A 616 -24.52 -16.60 6.01
C TYR A 616 -25.09 -17.55 4.95
N LEU A 617 -25.22 -18.84 5.25
CA LEU A 617 -25.83 -19.83 4.34
C LEU A 617 -27.20 -19.37 3.81
N ASN A 618 -28.10 -18.94 4.69
CA ASN A 618 -29.43 -18.48 4.29
C ASN A 618 -29.40 -17.18 3.48
N THR A 619 -28.59 -16.19 3.88
CA THR A 619 -28.58 -14.88 3.20
C THR A 619 -27.88 -14.93 1.84
N THR A 620 -26.83 -15.73 1.69
CA THR A 620 -26.13 -15.92 0.40
C THR A 620 -26.93 -16.68 -0.66
N MET A 621 -28.12 -17.22 -0.34
CA MET A 621 -29.03 -17.77 -1.35
C MET A 621 -29.53 -16.69 -2.33
N ASP A 622 -29.60 -15.44 -1.89
CA ASP A 622 -29.84 -14.26 -2.74
C ASP A 622 -28.58 -13.38 -2.69
N CYS A 623 -27.58 -13.71 -3.51
CA CYS A 623 -26.33 -12.97 -3.59
C CYS A 623 -26.52 -11.46 -3.86
N PRO A 624 -27.38 -11.01 -4.79
CA PRO A 624 -27.70 -9.58 -4.95
C PRO A 624 -28.16 -8.90 -3.65
N SER A 625 -29.11 -9.49 -2.92
CA SER A 625 -29.54 -8.93 -1.64
C SER A 625 -28.43 -9.01 -0.59
N TYR A 626 -27.71 -10.12 -0.47
CA TYR A 626 -26.58 -10.25 0.44
C TYR A 626 -25.51 -9.16 0.22
N ILE A 627 -25.05 -8.98 -1.03
CA ILE A 627 -24.05 -7.96 -1.41
C ILE A 627 -24.51 -6.56 -1.02
N ARG A 628 -25.75 -6.20 -1.40
CA ARG A 628 -26.38 -4.93 -1.04
C ARG A 628 -26.47 -4.77 0.47
N ASP A 629 -27.04 -5.76 1.15
CA ASP A 629 -27.43 -5.68 2.56
C ASP A 629 -26.21 -5.65 3.48
N ARG A 630 -25.16 -6.42 3.16
CA ARG A 630 -23.84 -6.37 3.82
C ARG A 630 -23.02 -5.13 3.48
N GLY A 631 -23.27 -4.43 2.38
CA GLY A 631 -22.55 -3.22 1.99
C GLY A 631 -21.17 -3.47 1.36
N PHE A 632 -21.10 -4.41 0.40
CA PHE A 632 -19.91 -4.61 -0.43
C PHE A 632 -19.78 -3.52 -1.49
N LEU A 633 -18.57 -3.02 -1.72
CA LEU A 633 -18.29 -2.06 -2.79
C LEU A 633 -18.09 -2.78 -4.13
N MET A 634 -19.13 -2.81 -4.95
CA MET A 634 -19.14 -3.46 -6.27
C MET A 634 -18.62 -2.57 -7.41
N VAL A 635 -18.13 -1.37 -7.10
CA VAL A 635 -17.60 -0.39 -8.06
C VAL A 635 -16.17 0.01 -7.71
N SER A 636 -15.33 0.27 -8.72
CA SER A 636 -14.03 0.93 -8.50
C SER A 636 -14.26 2.40 -8.20
N LEU A 637 -13.68 2.91 -7.11
CA LEU A 637 -13.83 4.32 -6.71
C LEU A 637 -12.95 5.25 -7.55
N SER A 638 -11.81 4.75 -8.05
CA SER A 638 -10.92 5.47 -8.96
C SER A 638 -10.45 4.61 -10.14
N LYS A 639 -9.97 5.28 -11.20
CA LYS A 639 -9.23 4.63 -12.30
C LYS A 639 -7.89 4.06 -11.79
N GLU A 640 -7.21 4.79 -10.91
CA GLU A 640 -5.91 4.39 -10.37
C GLU A 640 -5.94 3.03 -9.66
N GLU A 641 -6.98 2.77 -8.86
CA GLU A 641 -7.16 1.46 -8.21
C GLU A 641 -7.48 0.35 -9.23
N LYS A 642 -8.32 0.65 -10.23
CA LYS A 642 -8.67 -0.30 -11.29
C LYS A 642 -7.44 -0.74 -12.10
N ASP A 643 -6.54 0.19 -12.37
CA ASP A 643 -5.33 -0.03 -13.18
C ASP A 643 -4.17 -0.62 -12.34
N PHE A 644 -4.34 -0.78 -11.01
CA PHE A 644 -3.36 -1.40 -10.12
C PHE A 644 -4.00 -2.49 -9.22
N PRO A 645 -4.35 -3.68 -9.77
CA PRO A 645 -5.04 -4.70 -8.98
C PRO A 645 -4.12 -5.35 -7.94
N ILE A 646 -4.67 -5.60 -6.76
CA ILE A 646 -4.02 -6.30 -5.64
C ILE A 646 -4.56 -7.73 -5.53
N ALA A 647 -3.67 -8.69 -5.27
CA ALA A 647 -4.02 -10.06 -4.91
C ALA A 647 -3.96 -10.29 -3.40
N TYR A 648 -4.87 -11.11 -2.88
CA TYR A 648 -4.92 -11.49 -1.48
C TYR A 648 -4.90 -13.00 -1.28
N SER A 649 -4.06 -13.47 -0.36
CA SER A 649 -4.12 -14.82 0.21
C SER A 649 -4.74 -14.74 1.60
N MET A 650 -5.84 -15.45 1.85
CA MET A 650 -6.62 -15.36 3.10
C MET A 650 -6.67 -16.71 3.82
N VAL A 651 -5.80 -16.92 4.82
CA VAL A 651 -5.72 -18.17 5.58
C VAL A 651 -6.66 -18.12 6.79
N ILE A 652 -7.75 -18.90 6.74
CA ILE A 652 -8.85 -18.85 7.73
C ILE A 652 -9.16 -20.23 8.31
N HIS A 653 -9.77 -20.26 9.51
CA HIS A 653 -10.11 -21.52 10.20
C HIS A 653 -11.29 -21.43 11.19
N GLU A 654 -11.66 -20.23 11.65
CA GLU A 654 -12.80 -20.00 12.55
C GLU A 654 -13.36 -18.58 12.36
N LYS A 655 -14.45 -18.26 13.07
CA LYS A 655 -15.09 -16.92 13.17
C LYS A 655 -15.54 -16.33 11.82
N ILE A 656 -16.62 -16.90 11.28
CA ILE A 656 -17.18 -16.55 9.95
C ILE A 656 -17.50 -15.05 9.78
N GLU A 657 -18.02 -14.38 10.83
CA GLU A 657 -18.28 -12.94 10.79
C GLU A 657 -17.00 -12.11 10.69
N MET A 658 -15.90 -12.51 11.33
CA MET A 658 -14.63 -11.79 11.21
C MET A 658 -14.03 -11.94 9.81
N PHE A 659 -14.16 -13.12 9.20
CA PHE A 659 -13.79 -13.34 7.79
C PHE A 659 -14.58 -12.45 6.84
N GLU A 660 -15.92 -12.39 6.97
CA GLU A 660 -16.74 -11.52 6.11
C GLU A 660 -16.39 -10.05 6.28
N ARG A 661 -16.17 -9.58 7.51
CA ARG A 661 -15.85 -8.17 7.79
C ARG A 661 -14.49 -7.79 7.21
N LEU A 662 -13.48 -8.64 7.39
CA LEU A 662 -12.17 -8.47 6.75
C LEU A 662 -12.34 -8.41 5.23
N LEU A 663 -12.99 -9.41 4.62
CA LEU A 663 -13.20 -9.49 3.18
C LEU A 663 -13.91 -8.22 2.67
N ARG A 664 -15.03 -7.82 3.27
CA ARG A 664 -15.80 -6.61 2.92
C ARG A 664 -15.01 -5.30 3.07
N ALA A 665 -14.06 -5.24 3.99
CA ALA A 665 -13.24 -4.06 4.23
C ALA A 665 -12.13 -3.90 3.16
N ILE A 666 -11.58 -5.00 2.65
CA ILE A 666 -10.58 -4.99 1.56
C ILE A 666 -11.18 -5.15 0.17
N TYR A 667 -12.44 -5.60 0.05
CA TYR A 667 -13.05 -5.97 -1.23
C TYR A 667 -13.20 -4.80 -2.20
N THR A 668 -12.77 -5.06 -3.43
CA THR A 668 -13.02 -4.27 -4.64
C THR A 668 -13.22 -5.23 -5.82
N PRO A 669 -13.92 -4.83 -6.89
CA PRO A 669 -14.22 -5.72 -8.03
C PRO A 669 -13.02 -5.95 -8.99
N HIS A 670 -11.95 -5.18 -8.88
CA HIS A 670 -10.76 -5.27 -9.75
C HIS A 670 -9.64 -6.15 -9.16
N ASN A 671 -9.54 -6.21 -7.84
CA ASN A 671 -8.61 -7.08 -7.10
C ASN A 671 -8.98 -8.57 -7.24
N VAL A 672 -8.15 -9.47 -6.70
CA VAL A 672 -8.42 -10.92 -6.67
C VAL A 672 -8.13 -11.53 -5.31
N TYR A 673 -8.96 -12.47 -4.85
CA TYR A 673 -8.92 -13.01 -3.49
C TYR A 673 -8.95 -14.54 -3.51
N CYS A 674 -7.93 -15.15 -2.94
CA CYS A 674 -7.88 -16.59 -2.68
C CYS A 674 -8.07 -16.87 -1.19
N VAL A 675 -9.01 -17.76 -0.86
CA VAL A 675 -9.38 -18.14 0.50
C VAL A 675 -8.91 -19.57 0.78
N GLN A 676 -8.02 -19.72 1.76
CA GLN A 676 -7.49 -20.99 2.19
C GLN A 676 -8.13 -21.40 3.53
N GLU A 677 -9.17 -22.25 3.45
CA GLU A 677 -9.83 -22.82 4.62
C GLU A 677 -9.01 -23.99 5.21
N SER A 678 -8.62 -23.87 6.48
CA SER A 678 -7.95 -24.97 7.21
C SER A 678 -8.97 -25.94 7.80
N TYR A 679 -8.59 -27.22 7.92
CA TYR A 679 -9.39 -28.26 8.57
C TYR A 679 -8.59 -28.98 9.66
N ASN A 680 -9.23 -29.32 10.78
CA ASN A 680 -8.56 -29.96 11.92
C ASN A 680 -8.70 -31.49 11.84
N LEU A 681 -7.61 -32.22 12.07
CA LEU A 681 -7.61 -33.69 12.09
C LEU A 681 -8.50 -34.29 13.20
N LYS A 682 -8.85 -33.54 14.25
CA LYS A 682 -9.88 -33.95 15.22
C LYS A 682 -11.26 -34.13 14.57
N ASP A 683 -11.57 -33.34 13.55
CA ASP A 683 -12.85 -33.34 12.84
C ASP A 683 -13.03 -34.62 12.02
N LEU A 684 -11.93 -35.17 11.50
CA LEU A 684 -11.93 -36.41 10.71
C LEU A 684 -12.40 -37.63 11.54
N LYS A 685 -12.11 -37.66 12.84
CA LYS A 685 -12.65 -38.68 13.76
C LYS A 685 -14.15 -38.53 13.97
N MET A 686 -14.68 -37.31 13.91
CA MET A 686 -16.13 -37.05 13.91
C MET A 686 -16.79 -37.49 12.60
N ARG A 687 -16.16 -37.22 11.45
CA ARG A 687 -16.62 -37.67 10.12
C ARG A 687 -16.87 -39.18 10.05
N LEU A 688 -15.96 -40.01 10.55
CA LEU A 688 -16.13 -41.47 10.56
C LEU A 688 -17.32 -41.94 11.41
N LYS A 689 -17.67 -41.20 12.46
CA LYS A 689 -18.86 -41.46 13.29
C LYS A 689 -20.15 -40.99 12.60
N ASN A 690 -20.12 -39.79 12.00
CA ASN A 690 -21.28 -39.14 11.40
C ASN A 690 -21.62 -39.63 9.97
N GLN A 691 -20.69 -40.19 9.20
CA GLN A 691 -21.00 -40.78 7.89
C GLN A 691 -22.01 -41.94 7.97
N ARG A 692 -22.07 -42.66 9.10
CA ARG A 692 -23.11 -43.68 9.34
C ARG A 692 -24.50 -43.07 9.54
N ILE A 693 -24.58 -41.86 10.09
CA ILE A 693 -25.82 -41.14 10.36
C ILE A 693 -26.29 -40.39 9.10
N LEU A 694 -25.38 -39.73 8.38
CA LEU A 694 -25.67 -39.04 7.12
C LEU A 694 -26.20 -39.97 6.02
N LYS A 695 -25.74 -41.23 5.95
CA LYS A 695 -26.32 -42.24 5.05
C LYS A 695 -27.79 -42.56 5.36
N ILE A 696 -28.20 -42.49 6.63
CA ILE A 696 -29.58 -42.71 7.04
C ILE A 696 -30.42 -41.48 6.70
N ILE A 697 -29.90 -40.28 7.00
CA ILE A 697 -30.59 -39.01 6.72
C ILE A 697 -30.78 -38.79 5.22
N SER A 698 -29.77 -39.03 4.37
CA SER A 698 -29.90 -38.80 2.91
C SER A 698 -30.97 -39.69 2.26
N ILE A 699 -31.19 -40.90 2.78
CA ILE A 699 -32.27 -41.79 2.32
C ILE A 699 -33.64 -41.18 2.66
N ILE A 700 -33.80 -40.61 3.86
CA ILE A 700 -35.04 -39.97 4.31
C ILE A 700 -35.29 -38.65 3.54
N SER A 701 -34.25 -37.83 3.33
CA SER A 701 -34.36 -36.54 2.62
C SER A 701 -34.72 -36.71 1.14
N VAL A 702 -34.19 -37.72 0.45
CA VAL A 702 -34.54 -37.99 -0.96
C VAL A 702 -36.01 -38.39 -1.11
N SER A 703 -36.55 -39.19 -0.17
CA SER A 703 -37.99 -39.52 -0.14
C SER A 703 -38.88 -38.30 0.09
N LEU A 704 -38.50 -37.39 1.00
CA LEU A 704 -39.25 -36.16 1.27
C LEU A 704 -39.17 -35.14 0.14
N PHE A 705 -38.04 -35.04 -0.56
CA PHE A 705 -37.87 -34.11 -1.68
C PHE A 705 -38.70 -34.53 -2.89
N PHE A 706 -38.81 -35.84 -3.17
CA PHE A 706 -39.67 -36.36 -4.25
C PHE A 706 -41.16 -36.09 -4.01
N LEU A 707 -41.62 -36.18 -2.76
CA LEU A 707 -43.00 -35.84 -2.38
C LEU A 707 -43.29 -34.33 -2.55
N ASN A 708 -42.35 -33.46 -2.18
CA ASN A 708 -42.49 -32.01 -2.32
C ASN A 708 -42.42 -31.51 -3.77
N TYR A 709 -41.65 -32.20 -4.63
CA TYR A 709 -41.50 -31.81 -6.04
C TYR A 709 -42.79 -32.05 -6.86
N LEU A 710 -43.56 -33.08 -6.52
CA LEU A 710 -44.83 -33.39 -7.20
C LEU A 710 -45.99 -32.46 -6.78
N GLY A 711 -45.99 -31.95 -5.55
CA GLY A 711 -47.08 -31.10 -5.03
C GLY A 711 -47.14 -29.66 -5.56
N ARG A 712 -46.10 -29.16 -6.25
CA ARG A 712 -45.97 -27.73 -6.60
C ARG A 712 -46.56 -27.31 -7.95
N ARG A 713 -47.29 -28.16 -8.68
CA ARG A 713 -47.63 -27.91 -10.10
C ARG A 713 -49.11 -27.66 -10.45
N THR A 714 -50.02 -27.52 -9.48
CA THR A 714 -51.46 -27.30 -9.76
C THR A 714 -52.10 -26.26 -8.82
N ASN A 715 -52.53 -25.13 -9.38
CA ASN A 715 -53.40 -24.15 -8.70
C ASN A 715 -54.84 -24.66 -8.61
N CYS A 716 -55.50 -24.57 -7.44
CA CYS A 716 -56.91 -24.14 -7.28
C CYS A 716 -57.33 -24.01 -5.79
N PRO A 717 -58.45 -23.32 -5.46
CA PRO A 717 -58.80 -22.92 -4.08
C PRO A 717 -60.08 -23.57 -3.49
N HIS A 718 -60.17 -23.65 -2.15
CA HIS A 718 -61.31 -23.33 -1.26
C HIS A 718 -61.20 -24.01 0.13
N LYS A 719 -61.99 -23.54 1.12
CA LYS A 719 -61.98 -23.94 2.55
C LYS A 719 -63.14 -24.90 2.89
N GLU A 720 -62.94 -25.78 3.87
CA GLU A 720 -63.90 -26.12 4.95
C GLU A 720 -63.20 -26.96 6.07
N GLU A 721 -63.77 -26.98 7.28
CA GLU A 721 -63.18 -27.59 8.51
C GLU A 721 -63.67 -29.03 8.79
N LEU A 722 -62.89 -29.89 9.46
CA LEU A 722 -63.42 -31.04 10.22
C LEU A 722 -62.47 -31.59 11.32
N ASP A 723 -63.04 -32.44 12.19
CA ASP A 723 -62.59 -32.84 13.55
C ASP A 723 -61.36 -33.79 13.64
N LEU A 724 -60.58 -33.63 14.72
CA LEU A 724 -59.25 -34.20 14.93
C LEU A 724 -59.24 -35.59 15.63
N ASN A 725 -60.35 -36.02 16.22
CA ASN A 725 -60.37 -37.13 17.19
C ASN A 725 -60.31 -38.57 16.60
N GLN A 726 -60.32 -38.77 15.28
CA GLN A 726 -60.35 -40.13 14.68
C GLN A 726 -59.00 -40.74 14.28
N LEU A 727 -57.88 -40.00 14.33
CA LEU A 727 -56.62 -40.43 13.68
C LEU A 727 -55.52 -41.04 14.58
N LEU A 728 -55.78 -41.25 15.87
CA LEU A 728 -54.79 -41.83 16.81
C LEU A 728 -55.05 -43.31 17.13
N LYS A 729 -54.46 -44.22 16.34
CA LYS A 729 -54.24 -45.63 16.70
C LYS A 729 -52.89 -46.15 16.19
N GLN A 730 -51.81 -45.87 16.94
CA GLN A 730 -50.57 -46.66 16.88
C GLN A 730 -49.88 -46.66 18.26
N ASP A 731 -49.16 -47.75 18.56
CA ASP A 731 -48.81 -48.15 19.92
C ASP A 731 -47.77 -47.24 20.58
N THR A 732 -48.05 -46.78 21.81
CA THR A 732 -47.28 -45.72 22.49
C THR A 732 -45.91 -46.18 23.01
N GLY A 733 -45.67 -47.49 23.12
CA GLY A 733 -44.43 -48.05 23.68
C GLY A 733 -43.18 -47.92 22.80
N GLU A 734 -43.30 -48.06 21.47
CA GLU A 734 -42.13 -48.00 20.57
C GLU A 734 -41.59 -46.56 20.42
N LEU A 735 -42.48 -45.57 20.44
CA LEU A 735 -42.14 -44.14 20.45
C LEU A 735 -41.39 -43.73 21.72
N GLN A 736 -41.81 -44.23 22.90
CA GLN A 736 -41.11 -43.99 24.15
C GLN A 736 -39.71 -44.63 24.19
N ALA A 737 -39.56 -45.86 23.68
CA ALA A 737 -38.25 -46.51 23.59
C ALA A 737 -37.28 -45.75 22.67
N CYS A 738 -37.74 -45.32 21.49
CA CYS A 738 -36.94 -44.47 20.59
C CYS A 738 -36.56 -43.13 21.23
N SER A 739 -37.48 -42.48 21.94
CA SER A 739 -37.19 -41.24 22.65
C SER A 739 -36.13 -41.42 23.74
N ALA A 740 -36.23 -42.43 24.59
CA ALA A 740 -35.25 -42.71 25.66
C ALA A 740 -33.84 -42.98 25.10
N ILE A 741 -33.73 -43.72 23.99
CA ILE A 741 -32.45 -43.99 23.31
C ILE A 741 -31.83 -42.70 22.73
N ILE A 742 -32.64 -41.81 22.16
CA ILE A 742 -32.18 -40.52 21.60
C ILE A 742 -31.67 -39.58 22.70
N HIS A 743 -32.28 -39.61 23.89
CA HIS A 743 -31.89 -38.78 25.04
C HIS A 743 -30.82 -39.41 25.94
N GLY A 744 -30.37 -40.65 25.64
CA GLY A 744 -29.28 -41.34 26.35
C GLY A 744 -29.69 -42.07 27.64
N ASP A 745 -30.98 -42.13 27.96
CA ASP A 745 -31.54 -42.64 29.21
C ASP A 745 -31.77 -44.19 29.12
N ILE A 746 -30.69 -44.93 28.86
CA ILE A 746 -30.71 -46.35 28.45
C ILE A 746 -31.36 -47.28 29.51
N ASP A 747 -31.23 -46.96 30.79
CA ASP A 747 -31.75 -47.80 31.89
C ASP A 747 -33.29 -47.79 31.99
N ARG A 748 -33.97 -46.88 31.27
CA ARG A 748 -35.44 -46.82 31.17
C ARG A 748 -36.04 -47.61 30.00
N VAL A 749 -35.21 -48.22 29.15
CA VAL A 749 -35.70 -49.01 28.00
C VAL A 749 -36.00 -50.44 28.44
N ASP A 750 -37.22 -50.90 28.19
CA ASP A 750 -37.60 -52.30 28.41
C ASP A 750 -36.68 -53.24 27.58
N LYS A 751 -35.94 -54.11 28.30
CA LYS A 751 -34.94 -55.01 27.73
C LYS A 751 -35.54 -56.07 26.78
N GLN A 752 -36.84 -56.31 26.85
CA GLN A 752 -37.56 -57.22 25.95
C GLN A 752 -37.94 -56.53 24.63
N ILE A 753 -38.30 -55.24 24.65
CA ILE A 753 -38.55 -54.42 23.44
C ILE A 753 -37.24 -54.18 22.69
N PHE A 754 -36.15 -53.83 23.39
CA PHE A 754 -34.84 -53.60 22.77
C PHE A 754 -34.31 -54.84 22.03
N ARG A 755 -34.59 -56.05 22.55
CA ARG A 755 -34.24 -57.32 21.90
C ARG A 755 -35.06 -57.61 20.64
N LYS A 756 -36.33 -57.19 20.58
CA LYS A 756 -37.16 -57.33 19.35
C LYS A 756 -36.63 -56.46 18.21
N LEU A 757 -36.26 -55.21 18.48
CA LEU A 757 -35.72 -54.29 17.46
C LEU A 757 -34.41 -54.79 16.84
N LEU A 758 -33.56 -55.48 17.60
CA LEU A 758 -32.32 -56.09 17.08
C LEU A 758 -32.55 -57.33 16.20
N ALA A 759 -33.72 -57.96 16.26
CA ALA A 759 -34.01 -59.22 15.57
C ALA A 759 -34.54 -59.06 14.14
N SER A 760 -35.01 -57.89 13.71
CA SER A 760 -35.68 -57.67 12.40
C SER A 760 -34.74 -57.67 11.17
N LYS A 761 -33.55 -58.28 11.29
CA LYS A 761 -32.46 -58.18 10.30
C LYS A 761 -32.51 -59.25 9.21
N LYS A 762 -33.67 -59.47 8.57
CA LYS A 762 -33.79 -60.31 7.34
C LYS A 762 -35.14 -60.14 6.62
N ARG A 763 -35.16 -59.43 5.48
CA ARG A 763 -35.87 -59.82 4.24
C ARG A 763 -35.44 -58.91 3.07
N LYS A 764 -35.11 -59.53 1.94
CA LYS A 764 -34.81 -58.93 0.63
C LYS A 764 -35.70 -59.65 -0.39
N SER A 765 -36.36 -58.93 -1.29
CA SER A 765 -36.74 -59.42 -2.63
C SER A 765 -37.19 -58.26 -3.52
N LEU A 766 -36.94 -58.39 -4.83
CA LEU A 766 -37.27 -57.40 -5.85
C LEU A 766 -38.75 -57.45 -6.23
N LEU A 767 -39.29 -56.32 -6.70
CA LEU A 767 -40.42 -56.24 -7.65
C LEU A 767 -40.08 -55.15 -8.70
N SER A 768 -40.56 -55.32 -9.94
CA SER A 768 -40.03 -54.64 -11.14
C SER A 768 -40.81 -53.37 -11.58
N GLU A 769 -40.10 -52.46 -12.26
CA GLU A 769 -40.62 -51.15 -12.75
C GLU A 769 -41.86 -51.24 -13.66
N SER A 770 -42.12 -52.38 -14.31
CA SER A 770 -43.23 -52.56 -15.24
C SER A 770 -44.63 -52.54 -14.61
N PHE A 771 -44.75 -52.70 -13.29
CA PHE A 771 -46.07 -52.67 -12.61
C PHE A 771 -46.55 -51.24 -12.31
N TYR A 772 -45.64 -50.29 -12.09
CA TYR A 772 -45.99 -48.93 -11.65
C TYR A 772 -46.52 -48.02 -12.76
N LEU A 773 -46.28 -48.36 -14.02
CA LEU A 773 -46.63 -47.54 -15.19
C LEU A 773 -48.08 -47.73 -15.69
N ASN A 774 -48.80 -48.75 -15.21
CA ASN A 774 -50.10 -49.14 -15.77
C ASN A 774 -51.33 -48.78 -14.92
N THR A 775 -51.16 -48.05 -13.81
CA THR A 775 -52.27 -47.75 -12.86
C THR A 775 -52.49 -46.25 -12.61
N THR A 776 -51.77 -45.35 -13.29
CA THR A 776 -51.84 -43.89 -13.07
C THR A 776 -52.71 -43.15 -14.08
N MET A 777 -53.66 -43.83 -14.76
CA MET A 777 -54.55 -43.22 -15.75
C MET A 777 -55.99 -42.94 -15.28
N ASP A 778 -56.31 -43.13 -14.00
CA ASP A 778 -57.60 -42.70 -13.42
C ASP A 778 -57.42 -41.95 -12.09
N CYS A 779 -57.53 -40.63 -12.15
CA CYS A 779 -57.28 -39.74 -11.00
C CYS A 779 -58.47 -39.56 -10.02
N PRO A 780 -59.75 -39.55 -10.45
CA PRO A 780 -60.91 -39.41 -9.56
C PRO A 780 -61.08 -40.52 -8.51
N SER A 781 -60.53 -41.71 -8.76
CA SER A 781 -60.58 -42.84 -7.81
C SER A 781 -59.54 -42.71 -6.69
N TYR A 782 -58.34 -42.18 -7.00
CA TYR A 782 -57.22 -42.12 -6.05
C TYR A 782 -57.41 -41.09 -4.92
N ILE A 783 -58.10 -39.98 -5.19
CA ILE A 783 -58.30 -38.90 -4.22
C ILE A 783 -59.32 -39.28 -3.13
N ARG A 784 -60.26 -40.18 -3.44
CA ARG A 784 -61.38 -40.55 -2.56
C ARG A 784 -60.96 -41.43 -1.37
N ASP A 785 -59.93 -42.26 -1.55
CA ASP A 785 -59.54 -43.31 -0.60
C ASP A 785 -58.45 -42.88 0.42
N ARG A 786 -57.89 -41.66 0.30
CA ARG A 786 -56.65 -41.30 1.02
C ARG A 786 -56.63 -39.97 1.79
N GLY A 787 -57.71 -39.17 1.75
CA GLY A 787 -58.02 -38.13 2.74
C GLY A 787 -56.85 -37.26 3.25
N PHE A 788 -56.21 -36.49 2.37
CA PHE A 788 -55.13 -35.57 2.76
C PHE A 788 -55.60 -34.11 2.85
N LEU A 789 -55.35 -33.47 4.00
CA LEU A 789 -55.53 -32.05 4.26
C LEU A 789 -54.21 -31.44 4.76
N MET A 790 -53.96 -30.17 4.43
CA MET A 790 -52.81 -29.37 4.90
C MET A 790 -53.29 -28.25 5.82
N VAL A 791 -52.73 -28.16 7.02
CA VAL A 791 -53.07 -27.14 8.02
C VAL A 791 -52.13 -25.94 7.91
N SER A 792 -52.67 -24.73 8.09
CA SER A 792 -51.89 -23.49 8.24
C SER A 792 -51.60 -23.20 9.72
N LEU A 793 -50.32 -22.96 10.06
CA LEU A 793 -49.89 -22.71 11.44
C LEU A 793 -50.31 -21.31 11.93
N SER A 794 -50.73 -21.26 13.20
CA SER A 794 -51.25 -20.06 13.87
C SER A 794 -50.15 -19.23 14.54
N LYS A 795 -50.55 -18.13 15.18
CA LYS A 795 -49.67 -16.99 15.52
C LYS A 795 -48.79 -17.19 16.77
N GLU A 796 -48.78 -18.38 17.36
CA GLU A 796 -48.21 -18.64 18.71
C GLU A 796 -46.93 -19.50 18.72
N GLU A 797 -46.49 -20.06 17.58
CA GLU A 797 -45.22 -20.78 17.47
C GLU A 797 -43.99 -19.86 17.30
N LYS A 798 -43.93 -18.73 18.02
CA LYS A 798 -42.76 -17.83 18.00
C LYS A 798 -41.72 -18.10 19.09
N ASP A 799 -42.06 -18.88 20.12
CA ASP A 799 -41.19 -19.11 21.29
C ASP A 799 -40.80 -20.59 21.48
N PHE A 800 -40.39 -21.27 20.41
CA PHE A 800 -39.72 -22.59 20.50
C PHE A 800 -38.26 -22.53 20.01
N PRO A 801 -37.26 -22.57 20.90
CA PRO A 801 -35.86 -22.47 20.52
C PRO A 801 -35.30 -23.82 20.04
N ILE A 802 -35.45 -24.13 18.74
CA ILE A 802 -34.72 -25.23 18.09
C ILE A 802 -33.26 -24.80 17.84
N ALA A 803 -32.54 -24.55 18.94
CA ALA A 803 -31.13 -24.20 18.95
C ALA A 803 -30.25 -25.45 19.15
N TYR A 804 -30.36 -26.44 18.25
CA TYR A 804 -29.32 -27.46 18.11
C TYR A 804 -28.09 -26.83 17.47
N SER A 805 -27.31 -26.14 18.29
CA SER A 805 -26.03 -25.49 17.96
C SER A 805 -24.95 -26.54 17.65
N MET A 806 -25.09 -27.24 16.52
CA MET A 806 -24.01 -28.03 15.94
C MET A 806 -22.97 -27.09 15.33
N LYS A 807 -22.00 -26.64 16.13
CA LYS A 807 -20.76 -26.01 15.65
C LYS A 807 -19.89 -27.05 14.92
N SER A 808 -20.34 -27.49 13.75
CA SER A 808 -19.61 -28.44 12.90
C SER A 808 -18.67 -27.68 11.96
N PRO A 809 -17.37 -28.04 11.89
CA PRO A 809 -16.40 -27.46 10.96
C PRO A 809 -16.85 -27.46 9.49
N GLU A 810 -17.70 -28.42 9.11
CA GLU A 810 -18.38 -28.49 7.81
C GLU A 810 -19.27 -27.26 7.52
N ILE A 811 -20.11 -26.83 8.47
CA ILE A 811 -21.05 -25.71 8.26
C ILE A 811 -20.27 -24.39 8.09
N TYR A 812 -19.14 -24.24 8.79
CA TYR A 812 -18.22 -23.11 8.58
C TYR A 812 -17.68 -23.07 7.15
N LYS A 813 -17.22 -24.21 6.60
CA LYS A 813 -16.71 -24.30 5.22
C LYS A 813 -17.80 -24.05 4.19
N GLU A 814 -19.00 -24.58 4.42
CA GLU A 814 -20.15 -24.31 3.56
C GLU A 814 -20.50 -22.81 3.57
N ALA A 815 -20.47 -22.15 4.75
CA ALA A 815 -20.69 -20.70 4.86
C ALA A 815 -19.59 -19.88 4.16
N VAL A 816 -18.31 -20.25 4.31
CA VAL A 816 -17.19 -19.62 3.57
C VAL A 816 -17.45 -19.73 2.07
N ARG A 817 -17.73 -20.93 1.57
CA ARG A 817 -17.98 -21.19 0.14
C ARG A 817 -19.18 -20.40 -0.38
N ALA A 818 -20.26 -20.36 0.39
CA ALA A 818 -21.46 -19.60 0.03
C ALA A 818 -21.18 -18.09 -0.08
N ILE A 819 -20.43 -17.51 0.86
CA ILE A 819 -19.95 -16.11 0.77
C ILE A 819 -19.09 -15.91 -0.48
N THR A 820 -18.10 -16.78 -0.73
CA THR A 820 -17.23 -16.65 -1.92
C THR A 820 -18.01 -16.78 -3.23
N SER A 821 -19.05 -17.62 -3.27
CA SER A 821 -19.85 -17.85 -4.49
C SER A 821 -20.64 -16.62 -4.95
N CYS A 822 -20.87 -15.64 -4.06
CA CYS A 822 -21.49 -14.38 -4.41
C CYS A 822 -20.54 -13.37 -5.07
N LEU A 823 -19.21 -13.59 -5.05
CA LEU A 823 -18.22 -12.60 -5.47
C LEU A 823 -17.29 -13.19 -6.53
N THR A 824 -17.42 -12.75 -7.78
CA THR A 824 -16.82 -13.40 -8.97
C THR A 824 -15.28 -13.44 -8.98
N ASN A 825 -14.63 -12.57 -8.23
CA ASN A 825 -13.18 -12.45 -8.08
C ASN A 825 -12.66 -13.00 -6.72
N VAL A 826 -13.51 -13.69 -5.96
CA VAL A 826 -13.16 -14.38 -4.71
C VAL A 826 -13.35 -15.88 -4.90
N PHE A 827 -12.35 -16.68 -4.59
CA PHE A 827 -12.43 -18.14 -4.71
C PHE A 827 -11.75 -18.86 -3.55
N VAL A 828 -12.20 -20.08 -3.27
CA VAL A 828 -11.52 -20.99 -2.34
C VAL A 828 -10.38 -21.69 -3.08
N ALA A 829 -9.21 -21.83 -2.44
CA ALA A 829 -8.04 -22.45 -3.04
C ALA A 829 -8.30 -23.89 -3.52
N SER A 830 -7.69 -24.28 -4.64
CA SER A 830 -7.83 -25.62 -5.22
C SER A 830 -7.21 -26.73 -4.36
N LYS A 831 -6.29 -26.37 -3.45
CA LYS A 831 -5.61 -27.28 -2.52
C LYS A 831 -5.67 -26.75 -1.09
N LEU A 832 -6.49 -27.40 -0.27
CA LEU A 832 -6.68 -27.06 1.14
C LEU A 832 -5.67 -27.79 2.03
N GLU A 833 -5.09 -27.07 3.00
CA GLU A 833 -4.10 -27.62 3.94
C GLU A 833 -4.68 -27.79 5.35
N SER A 834 -4.26 -28.84 6.06
CA SER A 834 -4.49 -28.94 7.50
C SER A 834 -3.41 -28.15 8.24
N VAL A 835 -3.68 -26.86 8.51
CA VAL A 835 -2.68 -25.96 9.09
C VAL A 835 -2.42 -26.31 10.56
N ILE A 836 -1.20 -26.77 10.83
CA ILE A 836 -0.65 -27.09 12.14
C ILE A 836 0.30 -25.96 12.56
N TYR A 837 0.12 -25.47 13.78
CA TYR A 837 0.93 -24.37 14.33
C TYR A 837 2.44 -24.68 14.27
N ALA A 838 3.22 -23.68 13.81
CA ALA A 838 4.68 -23.73 13.65
C ALA A 838 5.20 -24.79 12.65
N SER A 839 4.36 -25.30 11.73
CA SER A 839 4.78 -26.27 10.69
C SER A 839 4.70 -25.69 9.28
N TRP A 840 5.38 -26.35 8.33
CA TRP A 840 5.33 -26.06 6.90
C TRP A 840 3.92 -25.86 6.33
N SER A 841 2.90 -26.52 6.88
CA SER A 841 1.50 -26.37 6.44
C SER A 841 1.00 -24.92 6.44
N ARG A 842 1.51 -24.05 7.33
CA ARG A 842 1.21 -22.60 7.32
C ARG A 842 1.81 -21.90 6.10
N VAL A 843 2.99 -22.29 5.67
CA VAL A 843 3.65 -21.77 4.45
C VAL A 843 2.98 -22.33 3.20
N GLN A 844 2.72 -23.65 3.18
CA GLN A 844 2.02 -24.33 2.09
C GLN A 844 0.63 -23.73 1.80
N ALA A 845 -0.07 -23.28 2.86
CA ALA A 845 -1.33 -22.58 2.75
C ALA A 845 -1.26 -21.32 1.86
N ASP A 846 -0.24 -20.47 2.02
CA ASP A 846 -0.03 -19.31 1.14
C ASP A 846 0.46 -19.74 -0.25
N ILE A 847 1.34 -20.74 -0.34
CA ILE A 847 1.86 -21.25 -1.62
C ILE A 847 0.72 -21.80 -2.50
N ASN A 848 -0.26 -22.49 -1.92
CA ASN A 848 -1.41 -23.01 -2.67
C ASN A 848 -2.26 -21.85 -3.24
N CYS A 849 -2.48 -20.79 -2.46
CA CYS A 849 -3.14 -19.59 -2.97
C CYS A 849 -2.31 -18.86 -4.02
N MET A 850 -0.99 -18.73 -3.86
CA MET A 850 -0.08 -18.17 -4.87
C MET A 850 -0.22 -18.88 -6.22
N GLN A 851 -0.27 -20.23 -6.22
CA GLN A 851 -0.43 -21.03 -7.44
C GLN A 851 -1.74 -20.74 -8.17
N ASP A 852 -2.84 -20.50 -7.45
CA ASP A 852 -4.15 -20.23 -8.05
C ASP A 852 -4.33 -18.76 -8.44
N LEU A 853 -3.76 -17.83 -7.67
CA LEU A 853 -3.74 -16.40 -8.00
C LEU A 853 -2.94 -16.11 -9.27
N LEU A 854 -1.85 -16.84 -9.55
CA LEU A 854 -1.12 -16.74 -10.82
C LEU A 854 -1.93 -17.22 -12.04
N LYS A 855 -2.91 -18.11 -11.85
CA LYS A 855 -3.82 -18.58 -12.91
C LYS A 855 -5.00 -17.62 -13.15
N SER A 856 -5.20 -16.64 -12.28
CA SER A 856 -6.26 -15.65 -12.44
C SER A 856 -6.04 -14.83 -13.71
N PRO A 857 -7.10 -14.51 -14.49
CA PRO A 857 -7.00 -13.58 -15.62
C PRO A 857 -6.67 -12.14 -15.18
N VAL A 858 -6.78 -11.82 -13.88
CA VAL A 858 -6.42 -10.52 -13.33
C VAL A 858 -4.89 -10.37 -13.31
N GLN A 859 -4.39 -9.34 -14.01
CA GLN A 859 -2.98 -8.95 -13.99
C GLN A 859 -2.66 -8.09 -12.76
N TRP A 860 -2.80 -8.70 -11.58
CA TRP A 860 -2.47 -8.09 -10.29
C TRP A 860 -0.97 -7.83 -10.15
N LYS A 861 -0.60 -6.78 -9.41
CA LYS A 861 0.78 -6.29 -9.26
C LYS A 861 1.47 -6.79 -7.99
N TYR A 862 0.74 -6.84 -6.88
CA TYR A 862 1.24 -7.24 -5.57
C TYR A 862 0.32 -8.24 -4.88
N LEU A 863 0.91 -9.15 -4.10
CA LEU A 863 0.25 -10.10 -3.23
C LEU A 863 0.46 -9.72 -1.77
N LEU A 864 -0.65 -9.61 -1.04
CA LEU A 864 -0.71 -9.46 0.42
C LEU A 864 -1.32 -10.72 1.02
N ASN A 865 -0.64 -11.37 1.96
CA ASN A 865 -1.27 -12.45 2.73
C ASN A 865 -1.96 -11.93 4.00
N THR A 866 -2.96 -12.66 4.49
CA THR A 866 -3.80 -12.30 5.64
C THR A 866 -4.27 -13.55 6.37
N CYS A 867 -4.72 -13.38 7.61
CA CYS A 867 -5.39 -14.37 8.43
C CYS A 867 -6.72 -13.82 8.97
N GLY A 868 -7.60 -14.70 9.43
CA GLY A 868 -8.94 -14.34 9.94
C GLY A 868 -9.00 -13.48 11.23
N THR A 869 -7.89 -12.87 11.67
CA THR A 869 -7.85 -11.89 12.79
C THR A 869 -7.17 -10.57 12.39
N ASP A 870 -6.88 -10.41 11.11
CA ASP A 870 -6.37 -9.16 10.54
C ASP A 870 -7.47 -8.16 10.25
N PHE A 871 -7.10 -6.89 10.20
CA PHE A 871 -7.95 -5.84 9.66
C PHE A 871 -7.12 -4.78 8.91
N PRO A 872 -7.62 -4.23 7.79
CA PRO A 872 -6.95 -3.11 7.12
C PRO A 872 -6.91 -1.87 8.02
N ILE A 873 -5.88 -1.05 7.83
CA ILE A 873 -5.75 0.28 8.47
C ILE A 873 -5.45 1.38 7.45
N LYS A 874 -5.72 1.07 6.17
CA LYS A 874 -5.61 1.89 4.96
C LYS A 874 -6.78 1.54 4.04
N THR A 875 -7.23 2.50 3.27
CA THR A 875 -8.16 2.27 2.14
C THR A 875 -7.44 1.57 0.98
N ASN A 876 -8.18 0.98 0.04
CA ASN A 876 -7.57 0.36 -1.14
C ASN A 876 -6.76 1.37 -1.98
N ALA A 877 -7.24 2.60 -2.14
CA ALA A 877 -6.47 3.70 -2.76
C ALA A 877 -5.13 3.99 -2.04
N GLU A 878 -5.13 4.07 -0.70
CA GLU A 878 -3.90 4.25 0.09
C GLU A 878 -2.95 3.04 0.00
N MET A 879 -3.48 1.82 -0.09
CA MET A 879 -2.68 0.62 -0.34
C MET A 879 -2.04 0.68 -1.74
N VAL A 880 -2.82 0.96 -2.79
CA VAL A 880 -2.33 1.15 -4.16
C VAL A 880 -1.22 2.20 -4.21
N GLN A 881 -1.43 3.37 -3.59
CA GLN A 881 -0.42 4.41 -3.50
C GLN A 881 0.85 3.90 -2.81
N SER A 882 0.73 3.26 -1.64
CA SER A 882 1.87 2.73 -0.88
C SER A 882 2.65 1.67 -1.67
N LEU A 883 1.96 0.81 -2.41
CA LEU A 883 2.54 -0.25 -3.23
C LEU A 883 3.27 0.30 -4.46
N LYS A 884 2.74 1.34 -5.11
CA LYS A 884 3.44 2.04 -6.20
C LYS A 884 4.78 2.61 -5.76
N HIS A 885 4.85 3.17 -4.53
CA HIS A 885 6.10 3.71 -3.98
C HIS A 885 7.18 2.65 -3.70
N LEU A 886 6.83 1.37 -3.66
CA LEU A 886 7.83 0.30 -3.59
C LEU A 886 8.61 0.13 -4.91
N ASN A 887 8.07 0.61 -6.04
CA ASN A 887 8.72 0.57 -7.36
C ASN A 887 9.28 -0.83 -7.74
N GLY A 888 8.45 -1.87 -7.59
CA GLY A 888 8.83 -3.26 -7.84
C GLY A 888 9.63 -3.94 -6.71
N LYS A 889 9.98 -3.24 -5.63
CA LYS A 889 10.51 -3.86 -4.40
C LYS A 889 9.38 -4.53 -3.60
N ASN A 890 9.75 -5.50 -2.76
CA ASN A 890 8.86 -6.09 -1.77
C ASN A 890 9.02 -5.39 -0.40
N SER A 891 8.10 -5.61 0.53
CA SER A 891 8.24 -5.17 1.92
C SER A 891 7.77 -6.23 2.90
N LEU A 892 8.66 -6.64 3.80
CA LEU A 892 8.43 -7.56 4.91
C LEU A 892 9.58 -7.47 5.91
N GLU A 893 9.32 -7.90 7.14
CA GLU A 893 10.35 -8.01 8.17
C GLU A 893 11.48 -8.95 7.71
N SER A 894 12.71 -8.44 7.70
CA SER A 894 13.93 -9.19 7.38
C SER A 894 15.11 -8.62 8.16
N GLU A 895 15.39 -9.21 9.31
CA GLU A 895 16.50 -8.88 10.21
C GLU A 895 17.54 -10.00 10.25
N ALA A 896 18.80 -9.66 10.56
CA ALA A 896 19.83 -10.65 10.84
C ALA A 896 19.46 -11.51 12.06
N VAL A 897 19.78 -12.80 12.00
CA VAL A 897 19.39 -13.79 13.00
C VAL A 897 20.20 -13.62 14.30
N LYS A 898 19.67 -12.81 15.21
CA LYS A 898 20.18 -12.58 16.57
C LYS A 898 19.92 -13.79 17.50
N SER A 899 18.70 -14.32 17.47
CA SER A 899 18.27 -15.55 18.16
C SER A 899 17.52 -16.48 17.19
N LYS A 900 16.82 -17.53 17.65
CA LYS A 900 16.06 -18.50 16.81
C LYS A 900 16.85 -19.54 15.95
N LYS A 901 18.19 -19.47 15.79
CA LYS A 901 18.99 -20.46 14.99
C LYS A 901 18.64 -21.93 15.21
N GLY A 902 18.28 -22.32 16.44
CA GLY A 902 17.89 -23.68 16.79
C GLY A 902 16.64 -24.22 16.06
N ARG A 903 15.83 -23.36 15.42
CA ARG A 903 14.60 -23.71 14.69
C ARG A 903 14.82 -24.46 13.37
N TRP A 904 15.97 -24.28 12.73
CA TRP A 904 16.33 -24.92 11.45
C TRP A 904 17.64 -25.70 11.49
N GLN A 905 18.34 -25.72 12.63
CA GLN A 905 19.53 -26.56 12.85
C GLN A 905 19.20 -28.06 13.05
N TYR A 906 17.93 -28.40 13.25
CA TYR A 906 17.47 -29.75 13.60
C TYR A 906 16.21 -30.09 12.81
N HIS A 907 15.99 -31.38 12.55
CA HIS A 907 14.74 -31.86 11.95
C HIS A 907 13.62 -31.80 13.00
N TYR A 908 12.39 -31.49 12.58
CA TYR A 908 11.21 -31.48 13.43
C TYR A 908 10.15 -32.45 12.89
N ASN A 909 9.60 -33.29 13.76
CA ASN A 909 8.53 -34.21 13.40
C ASN A 909 7.16 -33.51 13.61
N VAL A 910 6.33 -33.54 12.56
CA VAL A 910 5.01 -32.91 12.54
C VAL A 910 3.94 -33.98 12.85
N THR A 911 3.33 -33.85 14.02
CA THR A 911 2.14 -34.63 14.42
C THR A 911 0.97 -33.65 14.62
N ASN A 912 0.18 -33.77 15.70
CA ASN A 912 -0.72 -32.68 16.12
C ASN A 912 0.06 -31.45 16.65
N THR A 913 1.35 -31.62 16.93
CA THR A 913 2.29 -30.59 17.39
C THR A 913 3.63 -30.82 16.71
N VAL A 914 4.36 -29.75 16.40
CA VAL A 914 5.72 -29.82 15.86
C VAL A 914 6.70 -30.08 17.01
N LYS A 915 7.47 -31.17 16.92
CA LYS A 915 8.41 -31.60 17.97
C LYS A 915 9.83 -31.66 17.43
N LYS A 916 10.78 -31.04 18.14
CA LYS A 916 12.20 -31.08 17.82
C LYS A 916 12.74 -32.51 17.92
N THR A 917 13.54 -32.94 16.94
CA THR A 917 14.32 -34.18 17.03
C THR A 917 15.78 -33.86 17.40
N ASN A 918 16.54 -34.89 17.80
CA ASN A 918 17.98 -34.75 18.04
C ASN A 918 18.82 -34.81 16.75
N ILE A 919 18.20 -35.01 15.58
CA ILE A 919 18.88 -35.11 14.30
C ILE A 919 19.18 -33.69 13.80
N LYS A 920 20.46 -33.37 13.57
CA LYS A 920 20.87 -32.11 12.96
C LYS A 920 20.57 -32.11 11.46
N LYS A 921 20.08 -30.98 10.93
CA LYS A 921 19.90 -30.78 9.49
C LYS A 921 21.23 -30.47 8.82
N SER A 922 21.32 -30.75 7.52
CA SER A 922 22.34 -30.17 6.64
C SER A 922 22.22 -28.63 6.60
N PRO A 923 23.29 -27.90 6.23
CA PRO A 923 23.19 -26.47 5.94
C PRO A 923 22.10 -26.16 4.88
N PRO A 924 21.51 -24.95 4.89
CA PRO A 924 20.59 -24.52 3.84
C PRO A 924 21.23 -24.65 2.44
N PRO A 925 20.51 -25.11 1.41
CA PRO A 925 21.03 -25.28 0.05
C PRO A 925 21.08 -23.95 -0.73
N ILE A 926 21.49 -22.85 -0.07
CA ILE A 926 21.57 -21.49 -0.60
C ILE A 926 22.87 -20.83 -0.14
N LYS A 927 23.38 -19.87 -0.91
CA LYS A 927 24.57 -19.07 -0.52
C LYS A 927 24.26 -17.94 0.46
N THR A 928 23.02 -17.47 0.44
CA THR A 928 22.54 -16.36 1.28
C THR A 928 22.39 -16.79 2.74
N PRO A 929 22.78 -15.96 3.72
CA PRO A 929 22.49 -16.22 5.13
C PRO A 929 20.99 -16.37 5.39
N MET A 930 20.63 -17.12 6.43
CA MET A 930 19.25 -17.13 6.95
C MET A 930 18.92 -15.78 7.61
N PHE A 931 17.72 -15.28 7.38
CA PHE A 931 17.16 -14.07 8.00
C PHE A 931 15.93 -14.40 8.87
N SER A 932 15.64 -13.58 9.87
CA SER A 932 14.43 -13.66 10.69
C SER A 932 13.40 -12.65 10.22
N GLY A 933 12.13 -13.01 10.30
CA GLY A 933 11.00 -12.11 10.13
C GLY A 933 9.72 -12.71 10.70
N ASN A 934 8.61 -12.48 10.00
CA ASN A 934 7.30 -13.01 10.35
C ASN A 934 6.56 -13.55 9.12
N ALA A 935 5.41 -14.19 9.37
CA ALA A 935 4.61 -14.86 8.35
C ALA A 935 3.96 -13.93 7.32
N TYR A 936 3.95 -12.61 7.54
CA TYR A 936 3.22 -11.65 6.72
C TYR A 936 4.14 -10.88 5.77
N PHE A 937 3.68 -10.70 4.53
CA PHE A 937 4.48 -10.07 3.49
C PHE A 937 3.66 -9.23 2.50
N VAL A 938 4.36 -8.33 1.82
CA VAL A 938 3.93 -7.61 0.62
C VAL A 938 4.95 -7.93 -0.47
N VAL A 939 4.57 -8.72 -1.47
CA VAL A 939 5.48 -9.18 -2.55
C VAL A 939 4.92 -8.93 -3.93
N SER A 940 5.78 -8.65 -4.92
CA SER A 940 5.35 -8.41 -6.30
C SER A 940 4.90 -9.71 -7.00
N ARG A 941 4.18 -9.60 -8.13
CA ARG A 941 3.82 -10.77 -8.96
C ARG A 941 5.06 -11.52 -9.44
N GLU A 942 6.12 -10.81 -9.82
CA GLU A 942 7.36 -11.36 -10.34
C GLU A 942 8.07 -12.19 -9.26
N PHE A 943 8.03 -11.78 -7.98
CA PHE A 943 8.50 -12.58 -6.85
C PHE A 943 7.74 -13.92 -6.79
N VAL A 944 6.41 -13.86 -6.85
CA VAL A 944 5.54 -15.05 -6.77
C VAL A 944 5.72 -15.98 -7.97
N GLU A 945 5.99 -15.45 -9.16
CA GLU A 945 6.36 -16.27 -10.32
C GLU A 945 7.75 -16.90 -10.15
N HIS A 946 8.71 -16.13 -9.64
CA HIS A 946 10.11 -16.55 -9.52
C HIS A 946 10.29 -17.70 -8.51
N ILE A 947 9.53 -17.73 -7.40
CA ILE A 947 9.60 -18.85 -6.44
C ILE A 947 9.22 -20.20 -7.09
N PHE A 948 8.35 -20.22 -8.11
CA PHE A 948 7.98 -21.43 -8.85
C PHE A 948 8.92 -21.77 -10.01
N LYS A 949 9.62 -20.76 -10.57
CA LYS A 949 10.56 -20.92 -11.68
C LYS A 949 11.99 -21.30 -11.21
N SER A 950 12.42 -20.84 -10.03
CA SER A 950 13.79 -21.02 -9.55
C SER A 950 14.03 -22.37 -8.86
N LYS A 951 14.93 -23.19 -9.42
CA LYS A 951 15.30 -24.50 -8.86
C LYS A 951 16.04 -24.39 -7.52
N GLU A 952 16.81 -23.33 -7.29
CA GLU A 952 17.46 -23.05 -6.00
C GLU A 952 16.40 -22.83 -4.90
N ILE A 953 15.39 -21.99 -5.18
CA ILE A 953 14.29 -21.72 -4.25
C ILE A 953 13.46 -22.98 -3.99
N GLN A 954 13.15 -23.77 -5.01
CA GLN A 954 12.43 -25.04 -4.84
C GLN A 954 13.20 -26.02 -3.93
N ASN A 955 14.52 -26.12 -4.08
CA ASN A 955 15.36 -26.95 -3.21
C ASN A 955 15.42 -26.39 -1.77
N PHE A 956 15.46 -25.06 -1.61
CA PHE A 956 15.40 -24.40 -0.30
C PHE A 956 14.05 -24.62 0.41
N MET A 957 12.94 -24.49 -0.30
CA MET A 957 11.59 -24.77 0.24
C MET A 957 11.43 -26.24 0.63
N GLU A 958 11.99 -27.19 -0.13
CA GLU A 958 12.01 -28.60 0.27
C GLU A 958 12.81 -28.81 1.57
N TRP A 959 13.96 -28.15 1.70
CA TRP A 959 14.77 -28.17 2.92
C TRP A 959 14.07 -27.49 4.11
N GLU A 960 13.16 -26.52 3.90
CA GLU A 960 12.40 -25.85 4.97
C GLU A 960 11.23 -26.68 5.54
N LYS A 961 10.81 -27.79 4.90
CA LYS A 961 9.56 -28.48 5.28
C LYS A 961 9.52 -29.05 6.70
N ASP A 962 10.67 -29.37 7.29
CA ASP A 962 10.81 -29.97 8.62
C ASP A 962 11.58 -29.08 9.61
N THR A 963 11.52 -27.76 9.42
CA THR A 963 11.96 -26.76 10.40
C THR A 963 10.79 -26.31 11.30
N TYR A 964 11.09 -25.48 12.31
CA TYR A 964 10.09 -24.94 13.25
C TYR A 964 9.76 -23.48 12.94
N SER A 965 8.49 -23.20 12.66
CA SER A 965 8.02 -21.89 12.17
C SER A 965 8.78 -21.39 10.93
N PRO A 966 8.83 -22.16 9.82
CA PRO A 966 9.45 -21.72 8.56
C PRO A 966 8.88 -20.40 8.04
N ASP A 967 7.63 -20.08 8.38
CA ASP A 967 6.98 -18.81 8.08
C ASP A 967 7.68 -17.59 8.73
N GLU A 968 8.45 -17.77 9.82
CA GLU A 968 9.24 -16.71 10.46
C GLU A 968 10.70 -16.59 9.95
N HIS A 969 11.11 -17.35 8.92
CA HIS A 969 12.45 -17.20 8.32
C HIS A 969 12.54 -17.43 6.81
N MET A 970 11.69 -18.26 6.21
CA MET A 970 11.74 -18.54 4.78
C MET A 970 11.48 -17.27 3.94
N TRP A 971 10.38 -16.56 4.18
CA TRP A 971 10.05 -15.33 3.44
C TRP A 971 11.12 -14.25 3.63
N ALA A 972 11.55 -14.02 4.87
CA ALA A 972 12.63 -13.10 5.21
C ALA A 972 13.95 -13.45 4.49
N THR A 973 14.27 -14.74 4.35
CA THR A 973 15.48 -15.20 3.66
C THR A 973 15.36 -15.04 2.15
N LEU A 974 14.21 -15.42 1.55
CA LEU A 974 13.94 -15.20 0.12
C LEU A 974 14.01 -13.70 -0.26
N GLN A 975 13.53 -12.81 0.62
CA GLN A 975 13.60 -11.36 0.43
C GLN A 975 15.04 -10.81 0.40
N ARG A 976 16.03 -11.61 0.83
CA ARG A 976 17.45 -11.22 0.88
C ARG A 976 18.33 -12.05 -0.05
N MET A 977 17.73 -12.96 -0.83
CA MET A 977 18.43 -13.72 -1.85
C MET A 977 18.68 -12.85 -3.09
N PRO A 978 19.93 -12.76 -3.58
CA PRO A 978 20.23 -12.08 -4.84
C PRO A 978 19.43 -12.66 -6.01
N LEU A 979 19.14 -11.81 -7.01
CA LEU A 979 18.37 -12.15 -8.23
C LEU A 979 16.87 -12.47 -8.02
N VAL A 980 16.40 -12.58 -6.78
CA VAL A 980 14.95 -12.68 -6.51
C VAL A 980 14.28 -11.32 -6.80
N PRO A 981 13.20 -11.26 -7.58
CA PRO A 981 12.53 -10.01 -7.89
C PRO A 981 12.05 -9.26 -6.64
N GLY A 982 12.31 -7.96 -6.60
CA GLY A 982 11.98 -7.09 -5.46
C GLY A 982 12.78 -7.33 -4.16
N SER A 983 13.78 -8.20 -4.18
CA SER A 983 14.66 -8.46 -3.03
C SER A 983 15.59 -7.29 -2.70
N ASN A 984 16.03 -7.24 -1.45
CA ASN A 984 17.10 -6.34 -0.99
C ASN A 984 18.41 -7.14 -0.84
N PRO A 985 19.60 -6.53 -1.02
CA PRO A 985 20.87 -7.19 -0.71
C PRO A 985 20.92 -7.75 0.73
N PRO A 986 21.65 -8.84 0.99
CA PRO A 986 21.80 -9.41 2.33
C PRO A 986 22.69 -8.55 3.26
N ASN A 987 22.97 -7.30 2.91
CA ASN A 987 23.70 -6.34 3.73
C ASN A 987 22.83 -5.77 4.87
N ILE A 988 23.43 -5.51 6.03
CA ILE A 988 22.75 -4.96 7.21
C ILE A 988 22.07 -3.60 6.96
N LYS A 989 22.58 -2.79 6.02
CA LYS A 989 21.95 -1.51 5.60
C LYS A 989 20.51 -1.68 5.08
N TYR A 990 20.06 -2.90 4.78
CA TYR A 990 18.68 -3.21 4.35
C TYR A 990 17.87 -3.98 5.39
N GLU A 991 18.26 -4.00 6.68
CA GLU A 991 17.39 -4.56 7.72
C GLU A 991 16.03 -3.82 7.74
N GLN A 992 14.95 -4.59 7.79
CA GLN A 992 13.59 -4.08 8.00
C GLN A 992 12.98 -4.81 9.20
N SER A 993 12.67 -4.06 10.25
CA SER A 993 11.87 -4.53 11.39
C SER A 993 10.39 -4.63 11.03
N ASP A 994 9.60 -5.28 11.88
CA ASP A 994 8.14 -5.16 11.94
C ASP A 994 7.65 -3.69 11.87
N MET A 995 8.30 -2.76 12.59
CA MET A 995 7.91 -1.35 12.65
C MET A 995 8.36 -0.49 11.46
N ASN A 996 9.29 -0.98 10.62
CA ASN A 996 9.75 -0.30 9.40
C ASN A 996 9.12 -0.90 8.12
N SER A 997 8.74 -2.18 8.12
CA SER A 997 8.05 -2.81 7.01
C SER A 997 6.56 -2.43 6.97
N ILE A 998 5.96 -2.22 5.80
CA ILE A 998 4.55 -1.82 5.71
C ILE A 998 3.55 -2.99 5.87
N ALA A 999 4.03 -4.23 5.96
CA ALA A 999 3.23 -5.44 5.81
C ALA A 999 2.23 -5.70 6.95
N ARG A 1000 2.64 -5.52 8.22
CA ARG A 1000 1.79 -5.79 9.38
C ARG A 1000 2.18 -5.00 10.63
N LEU A 1001 1.22 -4.27 11.19
CA LEU A 1001 1.35 -3.70 12.53
C LEU A 1001 0.98 -4.75 13.59
N VAL A 1002 1.88 -5.00 14.55
CA VAL A 1002 1.67 -5.95 15.66
C VAL A 1002 2.23 -5.35 16.96
N LYS A 1003 1.45 -5.35 18.05
CA LYS A 1003 1.97 -5.06 19.39
C LYS A 1003 2.27 -6.36 20.14
N TRP A 1004 3.47 -6.45 20.72
CA TRP A 1004 3.90 -7.52 21.60
C TRP A 1004 4.00 -7.01 23.04
N SER A 1005 3.38 -7.73 23.99
CA SER A 1005 3.24 -7.31 25.39
C SER A 1005 4.55 -6.97 26.10
N TYR A 1006 5.65 -7.65 25.75
CA TYR A 1006 6.99 -7.43 26.30
C TYR A 1006 7.76 -6.26 25.65
N HIS A 1007 7.14 -5.55 24.73
CA HIS A 1007 7.64 -4.32 24.11
C HIS A 1007 6.68 -3.13 24.32
N GLU A 1008 5.52 -3.33 24.93
CA GLU A 1008 4.57 -2.26 25.23
C GLU A 1008 5.07 -1.38 26.38
N GLY A 1009 4.86 -0.06 26.27
CA GLY A 1009 5.24 0.88 27.34
C GLY A 1009 5.12 2.33 26.92
N ASP A 1010 5.72 3.23 27.69
CA ASP A 1010 5.78 4.65 27.33
C ASP A 1010 6.77 4.86 26.17
N LEU A 1011 6.27 5.43 25.06
CA LEU A 1011 7.08 5.86 23.92
C LEU A 1011 8.23 6.79 24.36
N LYS A 1012 8.00 7.60 25.40
CA LYS A 1012 8.99 8.53 25.94
C LYS A 1012 10.17 7.83 26.60
N ASN A 1013 9.96 6.61 27.08
CA ASN A 1013 10.96 5.77 27.74
C ASN A 1013 11.50 4.68 26.81
N GLY A 1014 11.32 4.82 25.49
CA GLY A 1014 11.91 3.93 24.48
C GLY A 1014 11.12 2.66 24.17
N ALA A 1015 9.85 2.56 24.58
CA ALA A 1015 8.96 1.55 24.02
C ALA A 1015 8.66 1.86 22.54
N PRO A 1016 8.61 0.86 21.64
CA PRO A 1016 8.20 1.08 20.26
C PRO A 1016 6.71 1.45 20.11
N TYR A 1017 5.86 1.05 21.06
CA TYR A 1017 4.42 1.31 21.00
C TYR A 1017 3.76 1.42 22.37
N PRO A 1018 2.67 2.22 22.48
CA PRO A 1018 1.93 2.36 23.72
C PRO A 1018 1.25 1.04 24.14
N PRO A 1019 0.87 0.87 25.42
CA PRO A 1019 0.18 -0.33 25.91
C PRO A 1019 -1.08 -0.68 25.11
N CYS A 1020 -1.40 -1.97 25.08
CA CYS A 1020 -2.64 -2.52 24.51
C CYS A 1020 -3.84 -2.06 25.35
N THR A 1021 -4.92 -1.61 24.70
CA THR A 1021 -6.17 -1.23 25.39
C THR A 1021 -7.23 -2.33 25.40
N GLY A 1022 -6.98 -3.41 24.65
CA GLY A 1022 -7.79 -4.63 24.64
C GLY A 1022 -7.23 -5.71 25.57
N THR A 1023 -6.83 -6.87 25.03
CA THR A 1023 -6.28 -7.99 25.82
C THR A 1023 -5.14 -8.70 25.08
N HIS A 1024 -4.21 -9.32 25.79
CA HIS A 1024 -3.14 -10.11 25.17
C HIS A 1024 -3.52 -11.59 24.99
N ARG A 1025 -3.28 -12.16 23.81
CA ARG A 1025 -3.41 -13.60 23.54
C ARG A 1025 -2.11 -14.14 22.96
N ARG A 1026 -1.38 -14.95 23.76
CA ARG A 1026 -0.01 -15.43 23.45
C ARG A 1026 0.96 -14.28 23.17
N ALA A 1027 1.07 -13.35 24.12
CA ALA A 1027 1.88 -12.12 24.07
C ALA A 1027 1.53 -11.10 22.96
N VAL A 1028 0.64 -11.40 22.01
CA VAL A 1028 0.17 -10.45 20.99
C VAL A 1028 -1.06 -9.69 21.50
N CYS A 1029 -1.09 -8.38 21.35
CA CYS A 1029 -2.28 -7.55 21.62
C CYS A 1029 -3.42 -7.89 20.66
N VAL A 1030 -4.60 -8.09 21.22
CA VAL A 1030 -5.89 -8.00 20.52
C VAL A 1030 -6.42 -6.60 20.81
N TYR A 1031 -6.47 -5.75 19.78
CA TYR A 1031 -6.66 -4.31 19.91
C TYR A 1031 -8.03 -3.95 20.51
N GLY A 1032 -8.03 -2.96 21.40
CA GLY A 1032 -9.22 -2.29 21.90
C GLY A 1032 -9.48 -0.97 21.17
N ALA A 1033 -10.64 -0.36 21.42
CA ALA A 1033 -11.01 0.91 20.77
C ALA A 1033 -10.01 2.05 21.07
N GLY A 1034 -9.34 2.03 22.23
CA GLY A 1034 -8.32 3.03 22.60
C GLY A 1034 -7.00 2.91 21.83
N ASP A 1035 -6.74 1.78 21.17
CA ASP A 1035 -5.55 1.62 20.32
C ASP A 1035 -5.68 2.37 18.98
N LEU A 1036 -6.92 2.62 18.51
CA LEU A 1036 -7.20 3.07 17.15
C LEU A 1036 -6.48 4.38 16.77
N LYS A 1037 -6.46 5.37 17.69
CA LYS A 1037 -5.78 6.66 17.47
C LYS A 1037 -4.31 6.51 17.11
N TRP A 1038 -3.62 5.58 17.76
CA TRP A 1038 -2.22 5.31 17.47
C TRP A 1038 -2.06 4.45 16.21
N ILE A 1039 -2.96 3.48 15.98
CA ILE A 1039 -2.94 2.59 14.81
C ILE A 1039 -3.09 3.37 13.49
N VAL A 1040 -4.07 4.28 13.37
CA VAL A 1040 -4.32 5.00 12.11
C VAL A 1040 -3.15 5.88 11.65
N GLY A 1041 -2.29 6.29 12.60
CA GLY A 1041 -1.08 7.08 12.32
C GLY A 1041 0.14 6.25 11.88
N GLN A 1042 0.06 4.92 11.83
CA GLN A 1042 1.17 4.08 11.36
C GLN A 1042 1.10 3.83 9.84
N HIS A 1043 2.25 3.60 9.21
CA HIS A 1043 2.36 3.41 7.76
C HIS A 1043 1.87 2.04 7.26
N HIS A 1044 1.59 1.09 8.16
CA HIS A 1044 1.26 -0.28 7.78
C HIS A 1044 -0.05 -0.35 7.00
N LEU A 1045 -0.17 -1.36 6.15
CA LEU A 1045 -1.38 -1.59 5.34
C LEU A 1045 -2.48 -2.27 6.18
N LEU A 1046 -2.10 -3.24 7.01
CA LEU A 1046 -2.98 -4.00 7.90
C LEU A 1046 -2.38 -4.10 9.32
N ALA A 1047 -3.23 -4.43 10.30
CA ALA A 1047 -2.84 -4.64 11.69
C ALA A 1047 -3.40 -5.96 12.26
N ASN A 1048 -2.69 -6.55 13.22
CA ASN A 1048 -2.97 -7.84 13.86
C ASN A 1048 -2.81 -7.69 15.40
N LYS A 1049 -3.78 -8.02 16.26
CA LYS A 1049 -5.03 -8.79 16.02
C LYS A 1049 -6.28 -7.99 16.37
N PHE A 1050 -7.37 -8.30 15.68
CA PHE A 1050 -8.72 -7.88 16.05
C PHE A 1050 -9.58 -9.11 16.36
N ASP A 1051 -10.48 -8.97 17.33
CA ASP A 1051 -11.44 -10.00 17.72
C ASP A 1051 -12.71 -9.33 18.24
N PRO A 1052 -13.89 -9.55 17.62
CA PRO A 1052 -15.13 -8.93 18.06
C PRO A 1052 -15.57 -9.41 19.46
N GLU A 1053 -15.06 -10.55 19.94
CA GLU A 1053 -15.27 -11.01 21.33
C GLU A 1053 -14.46 -10.22 22.37
N VAL A 1054 -13.43 -9.47 21.95
CA VAL A 1054 -12.61 -8.62 22.82
C VAL A 1054 -13.05 -7.16 22.72
N ASP A 1055 -13.15 -6.63 21.50
CA ASP A 1055 -13.64 -5.27 21.27
C ASP A 1055 -14.24 -5.06 19.86
N ASP A 1056 -15.52 -5.40 19.70
CA ASP A 1056 -16.28 -5.13 18.47
C ASP A 1056 -16.34 -3.63 18.10
N VAL A 1057 -16.22 -2.71 19.08
CA VAL A 1057 -16.22 -1.27 18.81
C VAL A 1057 -14.97 -0.87 18.04
N ALA A 1058 -13.81 -1.48 18.34
CA ALA A 1058 -12.57 -1.24 17.61
C ALA A 1058 -12.71 -1.55 16.11
N ILE A 1059 -13.37 -2.66 15.78
CA ILE A 1059 -13.58 -3.12 14.41
C ILE A 1059 -14.63 -2.24 13.70
N LYS A 1060 -15.77 -1.98 14.35
CA LYS A 1060 -16.83 -1.10 13.82
C LYS A 1060 -16.32 0.28 13.46
N CYS A 1061 -15.49 0.88 14.32
CA CYS A 1061 -14.96 2.21 14.07
C CYS A 1061 -13.90 2.23 12.97
N MET A 1062 -13.10 1.17 12.83
CA MET A 1062 -12.18 1.05 11.68
C MET A 1062 -12.95 0.83 10.37
N GLU A 1063 -13.99 0.00 10.35
CA GLU A 1063 -14.91 -0.14 9.20
C GLU A 1063 -15.52 1.20 8.77
N ALA A 1064 -16.10 1.93 9.74
CA ALA A 1064 -16.71 3.24 9.55
C ALA A 1064 -15.74 4.23 8.90
N PHE A 1065 -14.56 4.37 9.52
CA PHE A 1065 -13.52 5.31 9.11
C PHE A 1065 -12.96 4.99 7.73
N LEU A 1066 -12.62 3.74 7.45
CA LEU A 1066 -12.08 3.36 6.15
C LEU A 1066 -13.14 3.46 5.04
N ARG A 1067 -14.40 3.10 5.31
CA ARG A 1067 -15.49 3.25 4.32
C ARG A 1067 -15.75 4.73 4.00
N TYR A 1068 -15.86 5.59 5.02
CA TYR A 1068 -16.02 7.04 4.82
C TYR A 1068 -14.81 7.65 4.10
N LYS A 1069 -13.58 7.32 4.54
CA LYS A 1069 -12.35 7.84 3.93
C LYS A 1069 -12.20 7.44 2.47
N ALA A 1070 -12.56 6.21 2.11
CA ALA A 1070 -12.55 5.73 0.73
C ALA A 1070 -13.57 6.47 -0.15
N ILE A 1071 -14.78 6.73 0.38
CA ILE A 1071 -15.85 7.38 -0.36
C ILE A 1071 -15.61 8.89 -0.57
N TYR A 1072 -15.21 9.61 0.49
CA TYR A 1072 -15.13 11.08 0.47
C TYR A 1072 -13.70 11.64 0.36
N GLY A 1073 -12.68 10.78 0.39
CA GLY A 1073 -11.27 11.19 0.32
C GLY A 1073 -10.78 12.01 1.52
N ARG A 1074 -11.51 12.01 2.65
CA ARG A 1074 -11.23 12.84 3.83
C ARG A 1074 -11.00 11.99 5.08
N SER A 1075 -9.94 12.32 5.81
CA SER A 1075 -9.60 11.70 7.10
C SER A 1075 -10.37 12.29 8.28
N SER A 1076 -10.99 13.47 8.11
CA SER A 1076 -11.87 14.07 9.12
C SER A 1076 -13.31 13.81 8.74
N LEU A 1077 -14.05 13.16 9.64
CA LEU A 1077 -15.50 13.04 9.57
C LEU A 1077 -16.16 14.38 9.97
N THR A 1078 -15.99 15.42 9.16
CA THR A 1078 -16.87 16.58 9.21
C THR A 1078 -18.18 16.19 8.54
N VAL A 1079 -19.17 15.89 9.37
CA VAL A 1079 -20.59 15.86 9.01
C VAL A 1079 -21.05 17.29 8.74
#